data_AF-A0A9P6QWM7-F1
#
_entry.id   AF-A0A9P6QWM7-F1
#
_cell.length_a   1.000
_cell.length_b   1.000
_cell.length_c   1.000
_cell.angle_alpha   90.00
_cell.angle_beta   90.00
_cell.angle_gamma   90.00
#
_symmetry.space_group_name_H-M   'P 1'
#
loop_
_entity.id
_entity.type
_entity.pdbx_description
1 polymer ?
#
loop_
_entity_poly.entity_id
_entity_poly.type
_entity_poly.pdbx_seq_one_letter_code
_entity_poly.pdbx_strand_id
1 'polypeptide(L)'
;KVKNFLKDAKLTDQLPLIIVCDRFDFVHDLVLYLYQNNLSKYIETYVQKVNPSRTPAVVGALLDVGCDESVIKSLLMTVRGDMPVGELVDQTEKRNRLKLLLPWLEVKVNEGSQDPEVYNAIAKIYIDSNNNPEPFLRNNAFYDSMTIGKYCEKRDPYLAFIAYERGQCDVELVEITNNNSMFKHQARYLVKRRDANLWAHVLSNDNPSRRALIDQVVATALPETQDPEDVSITVKAFMAAYLPNELIELLEKIILESSAFSDNRNLQNLLILTAIQADKSKVMDYINRLDNFDAPDIADHAIRNGLYEEAFVIYQRHDVHASAINVLIEHIGSIDRAYEYAEKTDTPEVWSRLGKAQLDGMRIKEAIDSYIRANDPTNHAEVVALASRADKYEDLVRYLQMARKISREPSIESELLFAYAKTDRLVDMEEILNGSPNAAQVQVIGDRCFEEKMYAPAKLLYSSISNWSRLSTTLVHLGEYQAAVDGARKANSTNVWKDVHAACMERKEFRLAQVCGLSLVVHPEELTELIRIYEHQGYFDELMALLEAGLGLERAHMGMFTELAILYARYRPERMMEHLKIFWSRINIPKVIASCEESHLWTELVFLYVHYDEYDNAAITMMKHSADAWEHGAFKEVIVKVSNLEIYYKALRFYLDEQPMLLNDLLAVLVPRIDHNRVIQMFQKSDNLPLIKNYLVSVQSVNNLSINTAYHDLLIEEEDFARLRKSIDTNSNFDNIALANRLESHELLEFRRIAAHLFKRNKKWRQSMTLSKQDRLYKDAMETAAESRDTSVAEELLQYFVESGHKECFAACLYICYDLVRPDRVMELAWRHQLTDFAMPYMVQFTREYVDKVDKLEKAHEERTAKESKERSSETPILGPGGLGNTMMITAGPGMIPPQQTGMNMGYGQNNFGF
;
A
#
# COMPACT_ATOMS: atom_id res chain seq x y z
N LYS A 1 -59.34 27.83 57.03
CA LYS A 1 -59.27 29.29 57.33
C LYS A 1 -60.18 30.09 56.40
N VAL A 2 -59.90 30.22 55.09
CA VAL A 2 -60.78 30.97 54.13
C VAL A 2 -62.23 30.45 54.12
N LYS A 3 -62.44 29.13 54.10
CA LYS A 3 -63.78 28.48 54.24
C LYS A 3 -64.58 28.99 55.46
N ASN A 4 -63.95 29.10 56.63
CA ASN A 4 -64.61 29.55 57.85
C ASN A 4 -64.91 31.05 57.76
N PHE A 5 -63.94 31.85 57.30
CA PHE A 5 -64.14 33.28 57.07
C PHE A 5 -65.31 33.57 56.11
N LEU A 6 -65.48 32.78 55.04
CA LEU A 6 -66.63 32.90 54.13
C LEU A 6 -67.96 32.42 54.74
N LYS A 7 -67.95 31.44 55.66
CA LYS A 7 -69.13 31.04 56.44
C LYS A 7 -69.53 32.10 57.47
N ASP A 8 -68.55 32.78 58.08
CA ASP A 8 -68.74 33.82 59.09
C ASP A 8 -69.14 35.18 58.49
N ALA A 9 -68.61 35.53 57.30
CA ALA A 9 -68.83 36.81 56.63
C ALA A 9 -70.22 36.98 55.96
N LYS A 10 -71.04 35.92 55.91
CA LYS A 10 -72.46 35.93 55.45
C LYS A 10 -72.76 36.84 54.25
N LEU A 11 -72.04 36.62 53.15
CA LEU A 11 -72.26 37.34 51.89
C LEU A 11 -73.66 37.07 51.31
N THR A 12 -74.23 38.08 50.65
CA THR A 12 -75.55 38.03 49.99
C THR A 12 -75.56 37.16 48.72
N ASP A 13 -74.40 36.92 48.11
CA ASP A 13 -74.20 35.90 47.08
C ASP A 13 -73.20 34.86 47.59
N GLN A 14 -73.60 33.59 47.59
CA GLN A 14 -72.81 32.47 48.10
C GLN A 14 -72.06 31.70 47.00
N LEU A 15 -72.12 32.11 45.73
CA LEU A 15 -71.31 31.52 44.65
C LEU A 15 -69.81 31.43 44.98
N PRO A 16 -69.15 32.43 45.65
CA PRO A 16 -67.76 32.30 46.05
C PRO A 16 -67.50 31.18 47.09
N LEU A 17 -68.46 30.93 47.99
CA LEU A 17 -68.36 29.83 48.96
C LEU A 17 -68.50 28.47 48.27
N ILE A 18 -69.42 28.36 47.29
CA ILE A 18 -69.62 27.15 46.50
C ILE A 18 -68.33 26.81 45.71
N ILE A 19 -67.77 27.77 44.98
CA ILE A 19 -66.55 27.57 44.18
C ILE A 19 -65.35 27.20 45.06
N VAL A 20 -65.21 27.79 46.26
CA VAL A 20 -64.13 27.44 47.20
C VAL A 20 -64.35 26.05 47.82
N CYS A 21 -65.58 25.68 48.17
CA CYS A 21 -65.84 24.35 48.71
C CYS A 21 -65.71 23.24 47.65
N ASP A 22 -66.09 23.50 46.40
CA ASP A 22 -65.91 22.58 45.26
C ASP A 22 -64.43 22.37 44.92
N ARG A 23 -63.66 23.45 44.79
CA ARG A 23 -62.20 23.40 44.51
C ARG A 23 -61.38 22.62 45.56
N PHE A 24 -61.88 22.48 46.78
CA PHE A 24 -61.21 21.78 47.88
C PHE A 24 -62.00 20.56 48.40
N ASP A 25 -62.92 20.00 47.58
CA ASP A 25 -63.70 18.78 47.86
C ASP A 25 -64.49 18.77 49.19
N PHE A 26 -64.82 19.93 49.75
CA PHE A 26 -65.61 20.07 50.98
C PHE A 26 -67.13 20.00 50.72
N VAL A 27 -67.56 19.08 49.85
CA VAL A 27 -68.95 18.97 49.37
C VAL A 27 -69.92 18.63 50.51
N HIS A 28 -69.59 17.66 51.36
CA HIS A 28 -70.43 17.27 52.50
C HIS A 28 -70.66 18.46 53.47
N ASP A 29 -69.59 19.19 53.83
CA ASP A 29 -69.63 20.39 54.68
C ASP A 29 -70.30 21.61 54.03
N LEU A 30 -70.40 21.62 52.69
CA LEU A 30 -71.13 22.63 51.93
C LEU A 30 -72.63 22.31 51.94
N VAL A 31 -73.01 21.05 51.63
CA VAL A 31 -74.41 20.58 51.66
C VAL A 31 -75.00 20.75 53.06
N LEU A 32 -74.28 20.35 54.11
CA LEU A 32 -74.68 20.59 55.51
C LEU A 32 -74.96 22.06 55.80
N TYR A 33 -74.08 22.97 55.37
CA TYR A 33 -74.22 24.41 55.62
C TYR A 33 -75.33 25.06 54.79
N LEU A 34 -75.48 24.68 53.51
CA LEU A 34 -76.56 25.19 52.66
C LEU A 34 -77.93 24.70 53.13
N TYR A 35 -78.03 23.44 53.58
CA TYR A 35 -79.27 22.89 54.12
C TYR A 35 -79.65 23.54 55.46
N GLN A 36 -78.72 23.67 56.41
CA GLN A 36 -78.96 24.35 57.70
C GLN A 36 -79.41 25.81 57.57
N ASN A 37 -79.06 26.49 56.48
CA ASN A 37 -79.48 27.87 56.20
C ASN A 37 -80.72 27.96 55.27
N ASN A 38 -81.41 26.85 54.99
CA ASN A 38 -82.59 26.75 54.10
C ASN A 38 -82.34 27.21 52.64
N LEU A 39 -81.12 27.01 52.12
CA LEU A 39 -80.69 27.44 50.78
C LEU A 39 -80.74 26.32 49.74
N SER A 40 -81.84 25.55 49.70
CA SER A 40 -82.00 24.38 48.82
C SER A 40 -81.80 24.68 47.32
N LYS A 41 -82.28 25.84 46.84
CA LYS A 41 -82.08 26.30 45.45
C LYS A 41 -80.61 26.44 45.06
N TYR A 42 -79.71 26.70 46.02
CA TYR A 42 -78.27 26.76 45.76
C TYR A 42 -77.65 25.36 45.69
N ILE A 43 -78.24 24.35 46.34
CA ILE A 43 -77.86 22.93 46.16
C ILE A 43 -78.27 22.46 44.75
N GLU A 44 -79.50 22.75 44.33
CA GLU A 44 -79.96 22.47 42.96
C GLU A 44 -79.08 23.18 41.91
N THR A 45 -78.76 24.46 42.14
CA THR A 45 -77.87 25.24 41.25
C THR A 45 -76.45 24.68 41.23
N TYR A 46 -75.91 24.21 42.36
CA TYR A 46 -74.59 23.57 42.44
C TYR A 46 -74.55 22.31 41.59
N VAL A 47 -75.52 21.41 41.76
CA VAL A 47 -75.59 20.14 41.04
C VAL A 47 -75.89 20.34 39.54
N GLN A 48 -76.70 21.34 39.18
CA GLN A 48 -77.03 21.62 37.77
C GLN A 48 -75.96 22.42 37.00
N LYS A 49 -75.33 23.42 37.62
CA LYS A 49 -74.48 24.40 36.91
C LYS A 49 -73.00 24.35 37.24
N VAL A 50 -72.60 23.77 38.38
CA VAL A 50 -71.20 23.77 38.81
C VAL A 50 -70.55 22.42 38.52
N ASN A 51 -71.11 21.31 39.05
CA ASN A 51 -70.52 19.99 38.85
C ASN A 51 -71.54 18.83 39.00
N PRO A 52 -72.16 18.36 37.90
CA PRO A 52 -73.06 17.20 37.92
C PRO A 52 -72.38 15.89 38.37
N SER A 53 -71.08 15.73 38.14
CA SER A 53 -70.35 14.49 38.45
C SER A 53 -70.23 14.22 39.95
N ARG A 54 -70.40 15.24 40.81
CA ARG A 54 -70.42 15.08 42.28
C ARG A 54 -71.80 14.76 42.87
N THR A 55 -72.83 14.55 42.03
CA THR A 55 -74.20 14.23 42.51
C THR A 55 -74.26 13.01 43.45
N PRO A 56 -73.55 11.88 43.24
CA PRO A 56 -73.60 10.74 44.17
C PRO A 56 -73.17 11.11 45.60
N ALA A 57 -72.15 11.96 45.74
CA ALA A 57 -71.70 12.46 47.05
C ALA A 57 -72.69 13.44 47.69
N VAL A 58 -73.38 14.27 46.88
CA VAL A 58 -74.46 15.15 47.34
C VAL A 58 -75.68 14.33 47.80
N VAL A 59 -76.07 13.29 47.05
CA VAL A 59 -77.16 12.37 47.43
C VAL A 59 -76.81 11.60 48.70
N GLY A 60 -75.57 11.13 48.85
CA GLY A 60 -75.06 10.57 50.10
C GLY A 60 -75.19 11.55 51.27
N ALA A 61 -74.72 12.79 51.11
CA ALA A 61 -74.85 13.82 52.15
C ALA A 61 -76.33 14.15 52.48
N LEU A 62 -77.22 14.24 51.49
CA LEU A 62 -78.65 14.48 51.71
C LEU A 62 -79.35 13.31 52.44
N LEU A 63 -78.92 12.07 52.17
CA LEU A 63 -79.36 10.88 52.89
C LEU A 63 -78.82 10.82 54.33
N ASP A 64 -77.64 11.39 54.62
CA ASP A 64 -77.11 11.50 56.00
C ASP A 64 -77.86 12.55 56.82
N VAL A 65 -78.29 13.64 56.18
CA VAL A 65 -79.02 14.76 56.82
C VAL A 65 -80.50 14.42 57.04
N GLY A 66 -81.02 13.32 56.48
CA GLY A 66 -82.40 12.90 56.64
C GLY A 66 -83.39 13.73 55.80
N CYS A 67 -82.98 14.12 54.59
CA CYS A 67 -83.86 14.85 53.67
C CYS A 67 -85.01 13.97 53.15
N ASP A 68 -86.17 14.58 52.85
CA ASP A 68 -87.33 13.86 52.32
C ASP A 68 -87.03 13.15 51.01
N GLU A 69 -87.50 11.90 50.87
CA GLU A 69 -87.30 11.10 49.65
C GLU A 69 -87.86 11.76 48.39
N SER A 70 -88.90 12.59 48.53
CA SER A 70 -89.48 13.36 47.42
C SER A 70 -88.48 14.35 46.83
N VAL A 71 -87.69 15.02 47.68
CA VAL A 71 -86.64 15.97 47.27
C VAL A 71 -85.50 15.24 46.58
N ILE A 72 -85.12 14.05 47.07
CA ILE A 72 -84.07 13.22 46.45
C ILE A 72 -84.55 12.68 45.09
N LYS A 73 -85.80 12.21 45.00
CA LYS A 73 -86.42 11.76 43.75
C LYS A 73 -86.55 12.91 42.73
N SER A 74 -86.95 14.11 43.15
CA SER A 74 -86.98 15.28 42.26
C SER A 74 -85.59 15.73 41.83
N LEU A 75 -84.59 15.69 42.72
CA LEU A 75 -83.20 15.99 42.38
C LEU A 75 -82.70 15.03 41.28
N LEU A 76 -82.84 13.71 41.48
CA LEU A 76 -82.41 12.68 40.54
C LEU A 76 -83.14 12.74 39.18
N MET A 77 -84.40 13.20 39.16
CA MET A 77 -85.16 13.40 37.91
C MET A 77 -84.84 14.74 37.21
N THR A 78 -84.28 15.72 37.91
CA THR A 78 -83.98 17.05 37.35
C THR A 78 -82.55 17.15 36.80
N VAL A 79 -81.61 16.35 37.32
CA VAL A 79 -80.22 16.34 36.85
C VAL A 79 -80.10 15.59 35.52
N ARG A 80 -79.76 16.31 34.46
CA ARG A 80 -79.55 15.78 33.10
C ARG A 80 -78.07 15.67 32.66
N GLY A 81 -77.13 15.84 33.59
CA GLY A 81 -75.70 15.62 33.32
C GLY A 81 -75.28 14.17 33.53
N ASP A 82 -74.10 13.80 33.05
CA ASP A 82 -73.50 12.49 33.34
C ASP A 82 -73.31 12.31 34.86
N MET A 83 -73.93 11.26 35.40
CA MET A 83 -73.82 10.88 36.80
C MET A 83 -73.21 9.47 36.90
N PRO A 84 -72.16 9.26 37.72
CA PRO A 84 -71.65 7.91 37.98
C PRO A 84 -72.72 7.02 38.63
N VAL A 85 -73.16 5.98 37.91
CA VAL A 85 -74.20 5.05 38.38
C VAL A 85 -73.67 4.15 39.50
N GLY A 86 -72.50 3.53 39.30
CA GLY A 86 -71.87 2.63 40.27
C GLY A 86 -71.68 3.26 41.66
N GLU A 87 -71.12 4.47 41.75
CA GLU A 87 -70.97 5.17 43.05
C GLU A 87 -72.32 5.43 43.75
N LEU A 88 -73.38 5.68 42.98
CA LEU A 88 -74.72 5.95 43.49
C LEU A 88 -75.44 4.66 43.92
N VAL A 89 -75.21 3.55 43.21
CA VAL A 89 -75.60 2.20 43.66
C VAL A 89 -74.85 1.86 44.97
N ASP A 90 -73.55 2.06 45.03
CA ASP A 90 -72.71 1.79 46.21
C ASP A 90 -73.14 2.58 47.46
N GLN A 91 -73.46 3.87 47.30
CA GLN A 91 -73.93 4.74 48.39
C GLN A 91 -75.34 4.38 48.88
N THR A 92 -76.18 3.78 48.02
CA THR A 92 -77.54 3.32 48.40
C THR A 92 -77.56 1.86 48.90
N GLU A 93 -76.64 1.02 48.43
CA GLU A 93 -76.41 -0.36 48.91
C GLU A 93 -75.87 -0.33 50.35
N LYS A 94 -74.84 0.48 50.65
CA LYS A 94 -74.32 0.71 52.02
C LYS A 94 -75.37 1.20 53.03
N ARG A 95 -76.52 1.71 52.55
CA ARG A 95 -77.60 2.29 53.37
C ARG A 95 -78.92 1.53 53.26
N ASN A 96 -78.93 0.34 52.64
CA ASN A 96 -80.10 -0.51 52.44
C ASN A 96 -81.32 0.18 51.78
N ARG A 97 -81.09 1.17 50.90
CA ARG A 97 -82.15 1.94 50.23
C ARG A 97 -82.13 1.83 48.69
N LEU A 98 -81.55 0.76 48.17
CA LEU A 98 -81.49 0.41 46.74
C LEU A 98 -82.85 0.49 46.01
N LYS A 99 -83.97 0.16 46.67
CA LYS A 99 -85.33 0.26 46.09
C LYS A 99 -85.74 1.68 45.69
N LEU A 100 -85.09 2.73 46.20
CA LEU A 100 -85.36 4.12 45.80
C LEU A 100 -84.92 4.44 44.37
N LEU A 101 -83.98 3.67 43.83
CA LEU A 101 -83.42 3.89 42.50
C LEU A 101 -84.23 3.19 41.40
N LEU A 102 -85.09 2.23 41.73
CA LEU A 102 -85.80 1.39 40.77
C LEU A 102 -86.56 2.21 39.70
N PRO A 103 -87.36 3.25 40.03
CA PRO A 103 -88.06 4.06 39.02
C PRO A 103 -87.12 4.89 38.13
N TRP A 104 -85.91 5.18 38.61
CA TRP A 104 -84.89 5.93 37.85
C TRP A 104 -84.08 4.99 36.94
N LEU A 105 -83.75 3.79 37.43
CA LEU A 105 -83.09 2.74 36.65
C LEU A 105 -83.99 2.21 35.53
N GLU A 106 -85.28 2.00 35.78
CA GLU A 106 -86.26 1.62 34.74
C GLU A 106 -86.42 2.71 33.66
N VAL A 107 -86.42 3.99 34.04
CA VAL A 107 -86.38 5.10 33.07
C VAL A 107 -85.07 5.07 32.28
N LYS A 108 -83.91 4.82 32.90
CA LYS A 108 -82.62 4.72 32.20
C LYS A 108 -82.52 3.54 31.23
N VAL A 109 -83.13 2.41 31.55
CA VAL A 109 -83.25 1.27 30.61
C VAL A 109 -84.19 1.61 29.45
N ASN A 110 -85.32 2.29 29.72
CA ASN A 110 -86.23 2.75 28.66
C ASN A 110 -85.64 3.88 27.79
N GLU A 111 -84.72 4.69 28.32
CA GLU A 111 -83.91 5.66 27.57
C GLU A 111 -82.80 4.98 26.73
N GLY A 112 -82.57 3.67 26.90
CA GLY A 112 -81.64 2.88 26.09
C GLY A 112 -80.21 2.78 26.61
N SER A 113 -79.96 3.02 27.91
CA SER A 113 -78.64 2.77 28.51
C SER A 113 -78.23 1.29 28.37
N GLN A 114 -76.96 1.07 28.03
CA GLN A 114 -76.31 -0.25 27.94
C GLN A 114 -75.37 -0.52 29.13
N ASP A 115 -75.42 0.30 30.18
CA ASP A 115 -74.46 0.26 31.28
C ASP A 115 -74.63 -1.03 32.12
N PRO A 116 -73.60 -1.90 32.23
CA PRO A 116 -73.71 -3.16 32.97
C PRO A 116 -74.08 -2.95 34.44
N GLU A 117 -73.67 -1.83 35.05
CA GLU A 117 -74.00 -1.47 36.44
C GLU A 117 -75.51 -1.30 36.66
N VAL A 118 -76.24 -0.80 35.65
CA VAL A 118 -77.71 -0.67 35.69
C VAL A 118 -78.36 -2.05 35.67
N TYR A 119 -77.94 -2.93 34.76
CA TYR A 119 -78.46 -4.29 34.66
C TYR A 119 -78.07 -5.16 35.87
N ASN A 120 -76.89 -4.96 36.45
CA ASN A 120 -76.45 -5.62 37.67
C ASN A 120 -77.29 -5.21 38.88
N ALA A 121 -77.58 -3.91 39.03
CA ALA A 121 -78.48 -3.42 40.08
C ALA A 121 -79.89 -4.02 39.93
N ILE A 122 -80.43 -4.07 38.70
CA ILE A 122 -81.72 -4.69 38.39
C ILE A 122 -81.71 -6.20 38.67
N ALA A 123 -80.66 -6.92 38.29
CA ALA A 123 -80.52 -8.36 38.53
C ALA A 123 -80.46 -8.69 40.03
N LYS A 124 -79.64 -7.97 40.81
CA LYS A 124 -79.62 -8.05 42.28
C LYS A 124 -81.04 -7.83 42.85
N ILE A 125 -81.73 -6.79 42.39
CA ILE A 125 -83.11 -6.47 42.81
C ILE A 125 -84.11 -7.60 42.45
N TYR A 126 -84.02 -8.24 41.28
CA TYR A 126 -84.91 -9.35 40.92
C TYR A 126 -84.62 -10.62 41.69
N ILE A 127 -83.35 -10.91 42.00
CA ILE A 127 -82.96 -12.04 42.87
C ILE A 127 -83.41 -11.80 44.32
N ASP A 128 -83.41 -10.55 44.81
CA ASP A 128 -83.93 -10.18 46.13
C ASP A 128 -85.46 -10.08 46.20
N SER A 129 -86.11 -9.77 45.08
CA SER A 129 -87.58 -9.66 44.99
C SER A 129 -88.25 -10.96 44.54
N ASN A 130 -87.46 -12.01 44.27
CA ASN A 130 -87.87 -13.34 43.82
C ASN A 130 -88.86 -13.34 42.64
N ASN A 131 -88.63 -12.46 41.66
CA ASN A 131 -89.51 -12.31 40.50
C ASN A 131 -88.87 -12.93 39.25
N ASN A 132 -89.15 -14.23 39.02
CA ASN A 132 -88.78 -15.02 37.83
C ASN A 132 -87.33 -14.79 37.29
N PRO A 133 -86.29 -15.16 38.04
CA PRO A 133 -84.90 -14.91 37.65
C PRO A 133 -84.41 -15.77 36.47
N GLU A 134 -84.90 -17.00 36.29
CA GLU A 134 -84.41 -17.91 35.21
C GLU A 134 -84.48 -17.33 33.79
N PRO A 135 -85.63 -16.82 33.29
CA PRO A 135 -85.70 -16.21 31.96
C PRO A 135 -84.90 -14.90 31.87
N PHE A 136 -84.79 -14.13 32.95
CA PHE A 136 -83.95 -12.93 32.99
C PHE A 136 -82.47 -13.30 32.80
N LEU A 137 -82.00 -14.32 33.52
CA LEU A 137 -80.63 -14.82 33.45
C LEU A 137 -80.33 -15.45 32.07
N ARG A 138 -81.26 -16.18 31.47
CA ARG A 138 -81.04 -16.77 30.14
C ARG A 138 -81.09 -15.76 28.99
N ASN A 139 -81.95 -14.74 29.05
CA ASN A 139 -82.26 -13.91 27.87
C ASN A 139 -81.53 -12.55 27.80
N ASN A 140 -81.17 -11.92 28.94
CA ASN A 140 -80.74 -10.51 28.91
C ASN A 140 -79.23 -10.31 28.79
N ALA A 141 -78.77 -9.88 27.63
CA ALA A 141 -77.34 -9.81 27.24
C ALA A 141 -76.41 -8.99 28.16
N PHE A 142 -76.91 -7.97 28.86
CA PHE A 142 -76.09 -6.86 29.37
C PHE A 142 -75.71 -6.89 30.87
N TYR A 143 -75.92 -8.00 31.59
CA TYR A 143 -75.48 -8.13 32.98
C TYR A 143 -74.10 -8.82 33.10
N ASP A 144 -73.35 -8.51 34.15
CA ASP A 144 -72.11 -9.22 34.51
C ASP A 144 -72.41 -10.53 35.25
N SER A 145 -72.04 -11.65 34.62
CA SER A 145 -72.33 -12.99 35.14
C SER A 145 -71.47 -13.36 36.36
N MET A 146 -70.32 -12.72 36.56
CA MET A 146 -69.40 -13.03 37.66
C MET A 146 -69.88 -12.44 39.00
N THR A 147 -70.29 -11.16 39.02
CA THR A 147 -70.88 -10.56 40.23
C THR A 147 -72.22 -11.18 40.62
N ILE A 148 -73.03 -11.60 39.64
CA ILE A 148 -74.31 -12.29 39.89
C ILE A 148 -74.10 -13.75 40.29
N GLY A 149 -73.17 -14.49 39.66
CA GLY A 149 -72.86 -15.87 40.02
C GLY A 149 -72.43 -16.02 41.49
N LYS A 150 -71.50 -15.16 41.95
CA LYS A 150 -71.07 -15.09 43.37
C LYS A 150 -72.18 -14.66 44.33
N TYR A 151 -73.21 -13.98 43.84
CA TYR A 151 -74.42 -13.68 44.60
C TYR A 151 -75.35 -14.89 44.70
N CYS A 152 -75.50 -15.64 43.59
CA CYS A 152 -76.31 -16.86 43.49
C CYS A 152 -75.71 -18.06 44.26
N GLU A 153 -74.39 -18.20 44.33
CA GLU A 153 -73.67 -19.26 45.07
C GLU A 153 -74.18 -19.46 46.51
N LYS A 154 -74.55 -18.37 47.19
CA LYS A 154 -75.02 -18.38 48.58
C LYS A 154 -76.52 -18.64 48.73
N ARG A 155 -77.26 -18.78 47.62
CA ARG A 155 -78.72 -18.99 47.62
C ARG A 155 -79.12 -20.27 46.87
N ASP A 156 -78.71 -20.42 45.61
CA ASP A 156 -79.12 -21.53 44.73
C ASP A 156 -77.99 -21.97 43.77
N PRO A 157 -77.34 -23.13 44.01
CA PRO A 157 -76.25 -23.63 43.16
C PRO A 157 -76.64 -23.91 41.70
N TYR A 158 -77.91 -24.22 41.41
CA TYR A 158 -78.38 -24.46 40.04
C TYR A 158 -78.60 -23.15 39.26
N LEU A 159 -79.05 -22.08 39.93
CA LEU A 159 -79.09 -20.74 39.33
C LEU A 159 -77.67 -20.20 39.08
N ALA A 160 -76.72 -20.52 39.98
CA ALA A 160 -75.30 -20.25 39.73
C ALA A 160 -74.77 -21.05 38.52
N PHE A 161 -75.11 -22.34 38.37
CA PHE A 161 -74.74 -23.11 37.18
C PHE A 161 -75.28 -22.47 35.89
N ILE A 162 -76.53 -22.01 35.83
CA ILE A 162 -77.10 -21.35 34.64
C ILE A 162 -76.42 -19.99 34.38
N ALA A 163 -76.13 -19.21 35.43
CA ALA A 163 -75.43 -17.93 35.30
C ALA A 163 -74.00 -18.13 34.75
N TYR A 164 -73.28 -19.15 35.23
CA TYR A 164 -71.92 -19.48 34.80
C TYR A 164 -71.85 -20.22 33.45
N GLU A 165 -72.83 -21.06 33.12
CA GLU A 165 -72.99 -21.70 31.80
C GLU A 165 -73.10 -20.64 30.70
N ARG A 166 -73.84 -19.55 30.96
CA ARG A 166 -73.94 -18.41 30.04
C ARG A 166 -72.74 -17.47 30.14
N GLY A 167 -72.24 -17.20 31.35
CA GLY A 167 -71.16 -16.26 31.62
C GLY A 167 -69.77 -16.69 31.15
N GLN A 168 -69.62 -17.96 30.74
CA GLN A 168 -68.31 -18.56 30.43
C GLN A 168 -67.36 -18.46 31.64
N CYS A 169 -67.89 -18.77 32.83
CA CYS A 169 -67.16 -18.79 34.10
C CYS A 169 -66.83 -20.24 34.48
N ASP A 170 -65.75 -20.72 33.89
CA ASP A 170 -65.46 -22.14 33.74
C ASP A 170 -64.98 -22.78 35.04
N VAL A 171 -64.15 -22.04 35.77
CA VAL A 171 -63.45 -22.46 36.98
C VAL A 171 -64.46 -22.53 38.11
N GLU A 172 -65.31 -21.51 38.23
CA GLU A 172 -66.39 -21.42 39.20
C GLU A 172 -67.42 -22.54 39.00
N LEU A 173 -67.74 -22.88 37.74
CA LEU A 173 -68.62 -24.01 37.40
C LEU A 173 -67.99 -25.37 37.76
N VAL A 174 -66.69 -25.55 37.49
CA VAL A 174 -65.95 -26.77 37.88
C VAL A 174 -65.86 -26.90 39.41
N GLU A 175 -65.58 -25.83 40.14
CA GLU A 175 -65.58 -25.83 41.60
C GLU A 175 -66.95 -26.17 42.19
N ILE A 176 -68.04 -25.57 41.69
CA ILE A 176 -69.40 -25.86 42.16
C ILE A 176 -69.83 -27.30 41.84
N THR A 177 -69.49 -27.82 40.66
CA THR A 177 -69.83 -29.20 40.27
C THR A 177 -69.02 -30.24 41.05
N ASN A 178 -67.74 -29.97 41.33
CA ASN A 178 -66.89 -30.79 42.20
C ASN A 178 -67.40 -30.78 43.65
N ASN A 179 -67.66 -29.59 44.23
CA ASN A 179 -68.11 -29.45 45.61
C ASN A 179 -69.49 -30.08 45.88
N ASN A 180 -70.36 -30.14 44.86
CA ASN A 180 -71.71 -30.73 44.97
C ASN A 180 -71.85 -32.10 44.29
N SER A 181 -70.75 -32.74 43.88
CA SER A 181 -70.73 -34.09 43.26
C SER A 181 -71.60 -34.25 41.98
N MET A 182 -71.74 -33.20 41.17
CA MET A 182 -72.60 -33.19 39.96
C MET A 182 -71.91 -33.73 38.69
N PHE A 183 -71.13 -34.80 38.81
CA PHE A 183 -70.24 -35.34 37.77
C PHE A 183 -70.93 -35.68 36.43
N LYS A 184 -72.22 -36.06 36.43
CA LYS A 184 -72.98 -36.32 35.18
C LYS A 184 -73.25 -35.06 34.36
N HIS A 185 -73.53 -33.94 35.03
CA HIS A 185 -73.73 -32.65 34.36
C HIS A 185 -72.38 -32.08 33.93
N GLN A 186 -71.33 -32.27 34.74
CA GLN A 186 -69.95 -31.91 34.41
C GLN A 186 -69.46 -32.66 33.16
N ALA A 187 -69.60 -33.98 33.08
CA ALA A 187 -69.22 -34.78 31.91
C ALA A 187 -69.96 -34.33 30.63
N ARG A 188 -71.28 -34.11 30.72
CA ARG A 188 -72.09 -33.61 29.59
C ARG A 188 -71.69 -32.19 29.16
N TYR A 189 -71.32 -31.33 30.11
CA TYR A 189 -70.85 -29.97 29.84
C TYR A 189 -69.47 -30.01 29.14
N LEU A 190 -68.52 -30.79 29.67
CA LEU A 190 -67.17 -30.95 29.11
C LEU A 190 -67.17 -31.44 27.66
N VAL A 191 -68.01 -32.43 27.34
CA VAL A 191 -68.11 -32.96 25.97
C VAL A 191 -68.76 -31.93 25.04
N LYS A 192 -69.93 -31.37 25.40
CA LYS A 192 -70.62 -30.35 24.58
C LYS A 192 -69.79 -29.09 24.32
N ARG A 193 -68.97 -28.71 25.30
CA ARG A 193 -68.26 -27.44 25.28
C ARG A 193 -66.97 -27.46 24.47
N ARG A 194 -66.37 -28.64 24.24
CA ARG A 194 -65.24 -28.82 23.30
C ARG A 194 -63.95 -28.05 23.65
N ASP A 195 -63.85 -27.42 24.83
CA ASP A 195 -62.72 -26.58 25.24
C ASP A 195 -61.54 -27.39 25.83
N ALA A 196 -60.41 -27.42 25.12
CA ALA A 196 -59.21 -28.17 25.51
C ALA A 196 -58.58 -27.70 26.84
N ASN A 197 -58.63 -26.39 27.14
CA ASN A 197 -58.09 -25.84 28.39
C ASN A 197 -58.91 -26.31 29.61
N LEU A 198 -60.22 -26.45 29.44
CA LEU A 198 -61.11 -26.97 30.49
C LEU A 198 -60.85 -28.46 30.75
N TRP A 199 -60.66 -29.24 29.68
CA TRP A 199 -60.22 -30.63 29.78
C TRP A 199 -58.88 -30.77 30.52
N ALA A 200 -57.88 -29.92 30.22
CA ALA A 200 -56.58 -29.94 30.91
C ALA A 200 -56.70 -29.61 32.41
N HIS A 201 -57.53 -28.62 32.78
CA HIS A 201 -57.76 -28.26 34.18
C HIS A 201 -58.46 -29.38 34.96
N VAL A 202 -59.48 -30.00 34.36
CA VAL A 202 -60.27 -31.06 35.00
C VAL A 202 -59.51 -32.40 35.06
N LEU A 203 -58.72 -32.73 34.04
CA LEU A 203 -57.86 -33.92 34.02
C LEU A 203 -56.54 -33.76 34.79
N SER A 204 -56.34 -32.66 35.52
CA SER A 204 -55.15 -32.47 36.36
C SER A 204 -54.94 -33.63 37.36
N ASN A 205 -53.67 -33.94 37.65
CA ASN A 205 -53.28 -34.95 38.63
C ASN A 205 -53.74 -34.64 40.06
N ASP A 206 -53.98 -33.36 40.38
CA ASP A 206 -54.33 -32.91 41.74
C ASP A 206 -55.81 -33.14 42.10
N ASN A 207 -56.67 -33.48 41.13
CA ASN A 207 -58.11 -33.66 41.34
C ASN A 207 -58.45 -35.08 41.87
N PRO A 208 -58.93 -35.25 43.12
CA PRO A 208 -59.29 -36.56 43.66
C PRO A 208 -60.43 -37.25 42.89
N SER A 209 -61.29 -36.45 42.24
CA SER A 209 -62.47 -36.91 41.49
C SER A 209 -62.16 -37.37 40.07
N ARG A 210 -60.91 -37.23 39.58
CA ARG A 210 -60.54 -37.46 38.16
C ARG A 210 -60.99 -38.82 37.64
N ARG A 211 -60.73 -39.91 38.38
CA ARG A 211 -61.08 -41.27 37.95
C ARG A 211 -62.59 -41.47 37.83
N ALA A 212 -63.37 -41.02 38.81
CA ALA A 212 -64.82 -41.10 38.79
C ALA A 212 -65.44 -40.30 37.63
N LEU A 213 -64.82 -39.19 37.23
CA LEU A 213 -65.23 -38.45 36.04
C LEU A 213 -64.88 -39.22 34.75
N ILE A 214 -63.66 -39.75 34.61
CA ILE A 214 -63.23 -40.55 33.45
C ILE A 214 -64.16 -41.77 33.28
N ASP A 215 -64.42 -42.52 34.35
CA ASP A 215 -65.33 -43.67 34.34
C ASP A 215 -66.74 -43.27 33.84
N GLN A 216 -67.26 -42.10 34.24
CA GLN A 216 -68.56 -41.61 33.75
C GLN A 216 -68.51 -41.07 32.31
N VAL A 217 -67.39 -40.50 31.86
CA VAL A 217 -67.19 -40.07 30.46
C VAL A 217 -67.22 -41.29 29.53
N VAL A 218 -66.47 -42.33 29.87
CA VAL A 218 -66.42 -43.60 29.11
C VAL A 218 -67.77 -44.34 29.18
N ALA A 219 -68.41 -44.42 30.35
CA ALA A 219 -69.63 -45.21 30.52
C ALA A 219 -70.95 -44.51 30.12
N THR A 220 -71.02 -43.17 30.15
CA THR A 220 -72.30 -42.45 29.96
C THR A 220 -72.27 -41.32 28.92
N ALA A 221 -71.20 -40.53 28.84
CA ALA A 221 -71.18 -39.39 27.92
C ALA A 221 -70.92 -39.83 26.47
N LEU A 222 -69.95 -40.73 26.26
CA LEU A 222 -69.53 -41.18 24.93
C LEU A 222 -70.52 -42.11 24.22
N PRO A 223 -71.24 -43.04 24.89
CA PRO A 223 -72.28 -43.84 24.22
C PRO A 223 -73.54 -43.05 23.84
N GLU A 224 -73.80 -41.89 24.49
CA GLU A 224 -74.91 -41.00 24.14
C GLU A 224 -74.57 -40.08 22.95
N THR A 225 -73.29 -39.80 22.68
CA THR A 225 -72.86 -38.94 21.56
C THR A 225 -72.77 -39.69 20.23
N GLN A 226 -73.41 -39.13 19.20
CA GLN A 226 -73.31 -39.61 17.80
C GLN A 226 -72.30 -38.78 16.96
N ASP A 227 -71.79 -37.66 17.50
CA ASP A 227 -70.94 -36.71 16.77
C ASP A 227 -69.45 -37.15 16.79
N PRO A 228 -68.80 -37.37 15.63
CA PRO A 228 -67.38 -37.76 15.58
C PRO A 228 -66.42 -36.75 16.21
N GLU A 229 -66.75 -35.46 16.22
CA GLU A 229 -65.89 -34.41 16.79
C GLU A 229 -65.86 -34.42 18.33
N ASP A 230 -66.95 -34.82 18.98
CA ASP A 230 -66.98 -34.98 20.43
C ASP A 230 -66.04 -36.12 20.88
N VAL A 231 -65.98 -37.19 20.08
CA VAL A 231 -65.00 -38.29 20.22
C VAL A 231 -63.58 -37.82 19.87
N SER A 232 -63.40 -37.01 18.81
CA SER A 232 -62.09 -36.49 18.40
C SER A 232 -61.44 -35.62 19.48
N ILE A 233 -62.21 -34.74 20.11
CA ILE A 233 -61.71 -33.80 21.13
C ILE A 233 -61.48 -34.50 22.47
N THR A 234 -62.33 -35.46 22.86
CA THR A 234 -62.08 -36.29 24.04
C THR A 234 -60.84 -37.15 23.88
N VAL A 235 -60.64 -37.82 22.73
CA VAL A 235 -59.42 -38.60 22.44
C VAL A 235 -58.16 -37.72 22.46
N LYS A 236 -58.21 -36.50 21.89
CA LYS A 236 -57.11 -35.52 21.99
C LYS A 236 -56.81 -35.11 23.44
N ALA A 237 -57.85 -34.90 24.26
CA ALA A 237 -57.69 -34.60 25.69
C ALA A 237 -57.07 -35.77 26.47
N PHE A 238 -57.46 -37.01 26.18
CA PHE A 238 -56.87 -38.21 26.78
C PHE A 238 -55.40 -38.42 26.37
N MET A 239 -55.04 -38.14 25.11
CA MET A 239 -53.63 -38.14 24.69
C MET A 239 -52.81 -37.07 25.43
N ALA A 240 -53.33 -35.84 25.55
CA ALA A 240 -52.66 -34.77 26.30
C ALA A 240 -52.51 -35.07 27.80
N ALA A 241 -53.41 -35.88 28.37
CA ALA A 241 -53.38 -36.34 29.76
C ALA A 241 -52.54 -37.62 29.98
N TYR A 242 -51.84 -38.13 28.96
CA TYR A 242 -50.97 -39.32 29.00
C TYR A 242 -51.66 -40.59 29.52
N LEU A 243 -52.85 -40.90 29.02
CA LEU A 243 -53.62 -42.12 29.36
C LEU A 243 -53.75 -43.10 28.17
N PRO A 244 -52.64 -43.74 27.72
CA PRO A 244 -52.65 -44.53 26.48
C PRO A 244 -53.44 -45.84 26.59
N ASN A 245 -53.44 -46.52 27.75
CA ASN A 245 -54.11 -47.82 27.90
C ASN A 245 -55.64 -47.69 27.88
N GLU A 246 -56.17 -46.68 28.57
CA GLU A 246 -57.61 -46.36 28.60
C GLU A 246 -58.10 -45.90 27.22
N LEU A 247 -57.23 -45.23 26.46
CA LEU A 247 -57.48 -44.81 25.08
C LEU A 247 -57.45 -46.00 24.11
N ILE A 248 -56.56 -46.98 24.29
CA ILE A 248 -56.57 -48.23 23.52
C ILE A 248 -57.84 -49.03 23.82
N GLU A 249 -58.25 -49.18 25.09
CA GLU A 249 -59.51 -49.87 25.43
C GLU A 249 -60.74 -49.18 24.80
N LEU A 250 -60.76 -47.83 24.81
CA LEU A 250 -61.80 -47.03 24.16
C LEU A 250 -61.80 -47.18 22.64
N LEU A 251 -60.65 -47.15 21.97
CA LEU A 251 -60.55 -47.28 20.51
C LEU A 251 -60.76 -48.72 20.04
N GLU A 252 -60.19 -49.73 20.72
CA GLU A 252 -60.47 -51.15 20.47
C GLU A 252 -61.99 -51.39 20.56
N LYS A 253 -62.67 -50.87 21.59
CA LYS A 253 -64.12 -51.05 21.73
C LYS A 253 -64.92 -50.36 20.63
N ILE A 254 -64.61 -49.10 20.30
CA ILE A 254 -65.36 -48.34 19.27
C ILE A 254 -65.13 -48.90 17.84
N ILE A 255 -63.93 -49.41 17.55
CA ILE A 255 -63.53 -49.86 16.21
C ILE A 255 -63.83 -51.36 16.00
N LEU A 256 -63.73 -52.21 17.04
CA LEU A 256 -63.96 -53.66 16.95
C LEU A 256 -65.40 -54.07 17.30
N GLU A 257 -66.09 -53.39 18.22
CA GLU A 257 -67.55 -53.60 18.40
C GLU A 257 -68.28 -52.81 17.31
N SER A 258 -68.89 -53.51 16.36
CA SER A 258 -69.42 -52.98 15.09
C SER A 258 -70.29 -51.72 15.27
N SER A 259 -69.68 -50.57 15.04
CA SER A 259 -70.29 -49.25 15.15
C SER A 259 -70.14 -48.47 13.84
N ALA A 260 -70.88 -47.35 13.70
CA ALA A 260 -70.77 -46.43 12.56
C ALA A 260 -69.40 -45.73 12.46
N PHE A 261 -68.46 -46.03 13.36
CA PHE A 261 -67.12 -45.44 13.42
C PHE A 261 -66.02 -46.36 12.90
N SER A 262 -66.32 -47.63 12.56
CA SER A 262 -65.36 -48.62 12.05
C SER A 262 -64.63 -48.17 10.77
N ASP A 263 -65.32 -47.48 9.86
CA ASP A 263 -64.79 -47.03 8.57
C ASP A 263 -64.01 -45.70 8.62
N ASN A 264 -63.90 -45.06 9.79
CA ASN A 264 -63.26 -43.74 9.91
C ASN A 264 -61.73 -43.86 9.89
N ARG A 265 -61.11 -43.53 8.74
CA ARG A 265 -59.65 -43.41 8.53
C ARG A 265 -58.91 -42.72 9.68
N ASN A 266 -59.45 -41.62 10.21
CA ASN A 266 -58.80 -40.88 11.31
C ASN A 266 -58.75 -41.69 12.62
N LEU A 267 -59.75 -42.52 12.91
CA LEU A 267 -59.77 -43.37 14.10
C LEU A 267 -58.90 -44.63 13.92
N GLN A 268 -58.88 -45.21 12.72
CA GLN A 268 -57.93 -46.29 12.37
C GLN A 268 -56.47 -45.79 12.46
N ASN A 269 -56.19 -44.59 11.94
CA ASN A 269 -54.89 -43.94 12.07
C ASN A 269 -54.51 -43.72 13.54
N LEU A 270 -55.42 -43.19 14.37
CA LEU A 270 -55.15 -42.98 15.80
C LEU A 270 -54.95 -44.30 16.55
N LEU A 271 -55.68 -45.37 16.22
CA LEU A 271 -55.47 -46.70 16.80
C LEU A 271 -54.08 -47.24 16.47
N ILE A 272 -53.66 -47.17 15.21
CA ILE A 272 -52.33 -47.64 14.80
C ILE A 272 -51.23 -46.76 15.42
N LEU A 273 -51.37 -45.43 15.41
CA LEU A 273 -50.40 -44.51 16.02
C LEU A 273 -50.25 -44.71 17.54
N THR A 274 -51.35 -44.95 18.26
CA THR A 274 -51.30 -45.20 19.70
C THR A 274 -50.81 -46.62 20.04
N ALA A 275 -51.12 -47.61 19.22
CA ALA A 275 -50.51 -48.94 19.30
C ALA A 275 -48.98 -48.88 19.09
N ILE A 276 -48.49 -48.13 18.08
CA ILE A 276 -47.05 -47.93 17.82
C ILE A 276 -46.33 -47.33 19.05
N GLN A 277 -47.00 -46.44 19.80
CA GLN A 277 -46.43 -45.81 21.00
C GLN A 277 -46.52 -46.68 22.28
N ALA A 278 -47.58 -47.48 22.46
CA ALA A 278 -47.86 -48.16 23.72
C ALA A 278 -47.75 -49.70 23.69
N ASP A 279 -48.10 -50.35 22.57
CA ASP A 279 -48.02 -51.81 22.42
C ASP A 279 -47.61 -52.21 20.98
N LYS A 280 -46.30 -52.27 20.77
CA LYS A 280 -45.68 -52.61 19.48
C LYS A 280 -46.05 -54.02 18.99
N SER A 281 -46.49 -54.93 19.87
CA SER A 281 -46.72 -56.33 19.50
C SER A 281 -47.95 -56.52 18.61
N LYS A 282 -48.99 -55.69 18.79
CA LYS A 282 -50.25 -55.77 18.06
C LYS A 282 -50.24 -55.02 16.72
N VAL A 283 -49.23 -54.19 16.46
CA VAL A 283 -49.17 -53.31 15.27
C VAL A 283 -49.25 -54.11 13.96
N MET A 284 -48.52 -55.23 13.87
CA MET A 284 -48.55 -56.10 12.68
C MET A 284 -49.94 -56.75 12.47
N ASP A 285 -50.62 -57.13 13.55
CA ASP A 285 -51.99 -57.65 13.50
C ASP A 285 -53.00 -56.60 13.06
N TYR A 286 -52.82 -55.34 13.45
CA TYR A 286 -53.65 -54.22 12.99
C TYR A 286 -53.39 -53.89 11.51
N ILE A 287 -52.14 -53.85 11.05
CA ILE A 287 -51.79 -53.62 9.64
C ILE A 287 -52.37 -54.69 8.71
N ASN A 288 -52.45 -55.93 9.17
CA ASN A 288 -53.03 -57.05 8.42
C ASN A 288 -54.57 -57.09 8.42
N ARG A 289 -55.24 -56.40 9.36
CA ARG A 289 -56.71 -56.43 9.54
C ARG A 289 -57.42 -55.13 9.16
N LEU A 290 -56.70 -54.01 9.10
CA LEU A 290 -57.24 -52.70 8.74
C LEU A 290 -56.87 -52.39 7.28
N ASP A 291 -57.80 -51.76 6.57
CA ASP A 291 -57.69 -51.50 5.13
C ASP A 291 -57.79 -50.00 4.76
N ASN A 292 -58.38 -49.17 5.63
CA ASN A 292 -58.74 -47.77 5.34
C ASN A 292 -57.86 -46.77 6.11
N PHE A 293 -56.57 -47.06 6.28
CA PHE A 293 -55.61 -46.22 6.97
C PHE A 293 -54.66 -45.48 6.00
N ASP A 294 -53.98 -44.44 6.49
CA ASP A 294 -53.07 -43.62 5.69
C ASP A 294 -51.66 -44.23 5.61
N ALA A 295 -51.41 -45.00 4.56
CA ALA A 295 -50.21 -45.82 4.43
C ALA A 295 -48.87 -45.04 4.51
N PRO A 296 -48.67 -43.89 3.82
CA PRO A 296 -47.43 -43.12 3.94
C PRO A 296 -47.21 -42.55 5.34
N ASP A 297 -48.22 -41.88 5.91
CA ASP A 297 -48.13 -41.25 7.23
C ASP A 297 -47.88 -42.28 8.35
N ILE A 298 -48.52 -43.45 8.28
CA ILE A 298 -48.33 -44.52 9.26
C ILE A 298 -46.98 -45.20 9.09
N ALA A 299 -46.51 -45.43 7.86
CA ALA A 299 -45.18 -45.98 7.63
C ALA A 299 -44.08 -45.02 8.10
N ASP A 300 -44.23 -43.71 7.90
CA ASP A 300 -43.35 -42.68 8.47
C ASP A 300 -43.31 -42.72 10.01
N HIS A 301 -44.47 -42.93 10.66
CA HIS A 301 -44.53 -43.07 12.11
C HIS A 301 -43.98 -44.42 12.61
N ALA A 302 -44.14 -45.50 11.85
CA ALA A 302 -43.53 -46.80 12.13
C ALA A 302 -41.99 -46.72 12.04
N ILE A 303 -41.46 -46.09 10.99
CA ILE A 303 -40.03 -45.78 10.80
C ILE A 303 -39.47 -45.00 12.00
N ARG A 304 -40.14 -43.92 12.42
CA ARG A 304 -39.71 -43.11 13.59
C ARG A 304 -39.68 -43.90 14.90
N ASN A 305 -40.42 -45.00 15.01
CA ASN A 305 -40.50 -45.84 16.21
C ASN A 305 -39.74 -47.18 16.10
N GLY A 306 -39.01 -47.40 15.01
CA GLY A 306 -38.15 -48.57 14.79
C GLY A 306 -38.87 -49.82 14.25
N LEU A 307 -40.05 -49.68 13.67
CA LEU A 307 -40.88 -50.76 13.12
C LEU A 307 -40.73 -50.81 11.59
N TYR A 308 -39.58 -51.32 11.13
CA TYR A 308 -39.16 -51.22 9.74
C TYR A 308 -39.72 -52.33 8.82
N GLU A 309 -39.96 -53.53 9.33
CA GLU A 309 -40.60 -54.61 8.55
C GLU A 309 -42.08 -54.30 8.33
N GLU A 310 -42.74 -53.75 9.35
CA GLU A 310 -44.11 -53.25 9.29
C GLU A 310 -44.24 -52.13 8.23
N ALA A 311 -43.33 -51.15 8.24
CA ALA A 311 -43.27 -50.09 7.24
C ALA A 311 -43.02 -50.64 5.82
N PHE A 312 -42.12 -51.62 5.67
CA PHE A 312 -41.88 -52.27 4.37
C PHE A 312 -43.13 -52.99 3.84
N VAL A 313 -43.83 -53.75 4.69
CA VAL A 313 -45.06 -54.46 4.30
C VAL A 313 -46.19 -53.48 3.94
N ILE A 314 -46.31 -52.35 4.66
CA ILE A 314 -47.23 -51.26 4.28
C ILE A 314 -46.91 -50.75 2.86
N TYR A 315 -45.67 -50.33 2.58
CA TYR A 315 -45.33 -49.81 1.25
C TYR A 315 -45.44 -50.87 0.14
N GLN A 316 -45.14 -52.15 0.44
CA GLN A 316 -45.32 -53.25 -0.50
C GLN A 316 -46.81 -53.51 -0.82
N ARG A 317 -47.70 -53.40 0.17
CA ARG A 317 -49.16 -53.61 -0.01
C ARG A 317 -49.83 -52.49 -0.79
N HIS A 318 -49.29 -51.27 -0.74
CA HIS A 318 -49.84 -50.08 -1.41
C HIS A 318 -49.08 -49.68 -2.69
N ASP A 319 -48.28 -50.58 -3.27
CA ASP A 319 -47.51 -50.41 -4.52
C ASP A 319 -46.58 -49.17 -4.57
N VAL A 320 -46.18 -48.63 -3.41
CA VAL A 320 -45.26 -47.48 -3.32
C VAL A 320 -43.81 -47.98 -3.37
N HIS A 321 -43.42 -48.58 -4.50
CA HIS A 321 -42.13 -49.28 -4.63
C HIS A 321 -40.91 -48.40 -4.32
N ALA A 322 -40.99 -47.11 -4.65
CA ALA A 322 -39.96 -46.11 -4.38
C ALA A 322 -39.68 -45.92 -2.87
N SER A 323 -40.73 -45.88 -2.03
CA SER A 323 -40.57 -45.80 -0.56
C SER A 323 -40.26 -47.16 0.04
N ALA A 324 -40.83 -48.26 -0.51
CA ALA A 324 -40.52 -49.62 -0.07
C ALA A 324 -39.02 -49.92 -0.16
N ILE A 325 -38.36 -49.55 -1.27
CA ILE A 325 -36.91 -49.80 -1.40
C ILE A 325 -36.07 -48.86 -0.52
N ASN A 326 -36.52 -47.62 -0.28
CA ASN A 326 -35.87 -46.74 0.71
C ASN A 326 -35.88 -47.38 2.11
N VAL A 327 -36.96 -48.02 2.55
CA VAL A 327 -36.99 -48.73 3.85
C VAL A 327 -35.99 -49.91 3.87
N LEU A 328 -35.89 -50.67 2.78
CA LEU A 328 -34.89 -51.75 2.66
C LEU A 328 -33.44 -51.22 2.72
N ILE A 329 -33.18 -50.06 2.12
CA ILE A 329 -31.86 -49.44 1.99
C ILE A 329 -31.46 -48.69 3.28
N GLU A 330 -32.25 -47.70 3.69
CA GLU A 330 -31.90 -46.71 4.71
C GLU A 330 -32.12 -47.21 6.14
N HIS A 331 -33.07 -48.12 6.35
CA HIS A 331 -33.49 -48.56 7.68
C HIS A 331 -33.20 -50.04 7.98
N ILE A 332 -33.37 -50.92 6.99
CA ILE A 332 -33.03 -52.35 7.14
C ILE A 332 -31.57 -52.63 6.73
N GLY A 333 -30.98 -51.80 5.86
CA GLY A 333 -29.57 -51.91 5.43
C GLY A 333 -29.25 -53.14 4.57
N SER A 334 -30.27 -53.85 4.06
CA SER A 334 -30.08 -55.11 3.33
C SER A 334 -30.10 -54.88 1.82
N ILE A 335 -28.92 -54.55 1.28
CA ILE A 335 -28.70 -54.33 -0.16
C ILE A 335 -29.10 -55.58 -0.98
N ASP A 336 -28.85 -56.78 -0.46
CA ASP A 336 -29.15 -58.03 -1.19
C ASP A 336 -30.67 -58.28 -1.27
N ARG A 337 -31.44 -57.99 -0.21
CA ARG A 337 -32.92 -58.02 -0.24
C ARG A 337 -33.51 -56.91 -1.10
N ALA A 338 -32.85 -55.74 -1.16
CA ALA A 338 -33.19 -54.66 -2.09
C ALA A 338 -32.93 -55.05 -3.56
N TYR A 339 -31.86 -55.80 -3.85
CA TYR A 339 -31.60 -56.36 -5.17
C TYR A 339 -32.66 -57.38 -5.60
N GLU A 340 -33.01 -58.34 -4.73
CA GLU A 340 -34.11 -59.27 -5.00
C GLU A 340 -35.45 -58.56 -5.25
N TYR A 341 -35.72 -57.46 -4.56
CA TYR A 341 -36.93 -56.66 -4.75
C TYR A 341 -36.89 -55.86 -6.06
N ALA A 342 -35.72 -55.34 -6.44
CA ALA A 342 -35.51 -54.68 -7.73
C ALA A 342 -35.67 -55.65 -8.91
N GLU A 343 -35.13 -56.87 -8.82
CA GLU A 343 -35.31 -57.91 -9.85
C GLU A 343 -36.77 -58.37 -9.98
N LYS A 344 -37.55 -58.35 -8.89
CA LYS A 344 -39.00 -58.69 -8.90
C LYS A 344 -39.90 -57.56 -9.44
N THR A 345 -39.48 -56.30 -9.32
CA THR A 345 -40.30 -55.13 -9.71
C THR A 345 -39.89 -54.50 -11.04
N ASP A 346 -38.61 -54.63 -11.42
CA ASP A 346 -37.99 -54.17 -12.68
C ASP A 346 -38.40 -52.76 -13.15
N THR A 347 -38.51 -51.81 -12.21
CA THR A 347 -38.79 -50.40 -12.52
C THR A 347 -37.51 -49.56 -12.53
N PRO A 348 -37.34 -48.61 -13.49
CA PRO A 348 -36.14 -47.77 -13.56
C PRO A 348 -35.87 -46.95 -12.29
N GLU A 349 -36.92 -46.46 -11.63
CA GLU A 349 -36.83 -45.70 -10.38
C GLU A 349 -36.22 -46.53 -9.24
N VAL A 350 -36.58 -47.81 -9.17
CA VAL A 350 -36.05 -48.77 -8.20
C VAL A 350 -34.59 -49.10 -8.51
N TRP A 351 -34.22 -49.33 -9.77
CA TRP A 351 -32.83 -49.57 -10.16
C TRP A 351 -31.91 -48.36 -9.94
N SER A 352 -32.39 -47.13 -10.15
CA SER A 352 -31.60 -45.91 -9.88
C SER A 352 -31.36 -45.71 -8.37
N ARG A 353 -32.39 -45.90 -7.54
CA ARG A 353 -32.26 -45.85 -6.06
C ARG A 353 -31.35 -46.95 -5.51
N LEU A 354 -31.48 -48.18 -6.01
CA LEU A 354 -30.60 -49.29 -5.67
C LEU A 354 -29.16 -49.03 -6.12
N GLY A 355 -28.97 -48.48 -7.33
CA GLY A 355 -27.67 -48.07 -7.85
C GLY A 355 -26.98 -47.06 -6.94
N LYS A 356 -27.72 -46.08 -6.40
CA LYS A 356 -27.19 -45.13 -5.40
C LYS A 356 -26.77 -45.83 -4.11
N ALA A 357 -27.63 -46.67 -3.53
CA ALA A 357 -27.28 -47.44 -2.33
C ALA A 357 -26.07 -48.36 -2.52
N GLN A 358 -25.92 -48.95 -3.71
CA GLN A 358 -24.76 -49.78 -4.06
C GLN A 358 -23.47 -48.95 -4.24
N LEU A 359 -23.55 -47.70 -4.72
CA LEU A 359 -22.42 -46.77 -4.71
C LEU A 359 -21.97 -46.43 -3.29
N ASP A 360 -22.92 -46.07 -2.41
CA ASP A 360 -22.65 -45.74 -1.01
C ASP A 360 -22.06 -46.95 -0.25
N GLY A 361 -22.55 -48.16 -0.56
CA GLY A 361 -21.99 -49.44 -0.11
C GLY A 361 -20.67 -49.87 -0.80
N MET A 362 -20.04 -49.01 -1.61
CA MET A 362 -18.83 -49.25 -2.40
C MET A 362 -18.89 -50.44 -3.39
N ARG A 363 -20.08 -50.99 -3.68
CA ARG A 363 -20.30 -52.06 -4.65
C ARG A 363 -20.37 -51.53 -6.09
N ILE A 364 -19.33 -50.80 -6.50
CA ILE A 364 -19.29 -49.98 -7.73
C ILE A 364 -19.64 -50.77 -9.01
N LYS A 365 -19.28 -52.06 -9.12
CA LYS A 365 -19.61 -52.87 -10.31
C LYS A 365 -21.12 -53.12 -10.41
N GLU A 366 -21.72 -53.62 -9.31
CA GLU A 366 -23.16 -53.85 -9.20
C GLU A 366 -23.95 -52.55 -9.38
N ALA A 367 -23.46 -51.44 -8.81
CA ALA A 367 -24.04 -50.11 -8.98
C ALA A 367 -24.06 -49.66 -10.44
N ILE A 368 -22.93 -49.79 -11.15
CA ILE A 368 -22.83 -49.45 -12.57
C ILE A 368 -23.81 -50.30 -13.41
N ASP A 369 -23.89 -51.61 -13.16
CA ASP A 369 -24.84 -52.48 -13.84
C ASP A 369 -26.30 -52.08 -13.55
N SER A 370 -26.64 -51.72 -12.30
CA SER A 370 -27.96 -51.19 -11.91
C SER A 370 -28.31 -49.89 -12.64
N TYR A 371 -27.38 -48.93 -12.73
CA TYR A 371 -27.61 -47.69 -13.49
C TYR A 371 -27.70 -47.92 -15.00
N ILE A 372 -26.96 -48.90 -15.56
CA ILE A 372 -27.09 -49.29 -16.96
C ILE A 372 -28.48 -49.89 -17.23
N ARG A 373 -29.03 -50.70 -16.30
CA ARG A 373 -30.42 -51.19 -16.38
C ARG A 373 -31.44 -50.06 -16.26
N ALA A 374 -31.22 -49.10 -15.36
CA ALA A 374 -32.07 -47.92 -15.19
C ALA A 374 -32.06 -46.96 -16.40
N ASN A 375 -31.01 -47.00 -17.24
CA ASN A 375 -30.73 -46.00 -18.28
C ASN A 375 -30.69 -44.55 -17.74
N ASP A 376 -30.23 -44.38 -16.50
CA ASP A 376 -30.28 -43.09 -15.78
C ASP A 376 -28.86 -42.45 -15.69
N PRO A 377 -28.63 -41.29 -16.34
CA PRO A 377 -27.36 -40.56 -16.27
C PRO A 377 -27.28 -39.53 -15.13
N THR A 378 -28.31 -39.34 -14.31
CA THR A 378 -28.38 -38.22 -13.35
C THR A 378 -27.24 -38.22 -12.32
N ASN A 379 -26.90 -39.38 -11.74
CA ASN A 379 -25.85 -39.49 -10.71
C ASN A 379 -24.42 -39.67 -11.28
N HIS A 380 -24.18 -39.29 -12.55
CA HIS A 380 -22.89 -39.55 -13.22
C HIS A 380 -21.67 -38.98 -12.48
N ALA A 381 -21.79 -37.83 -11.79
CA ALA A 381 -20.69 -37.24 -11.04
C ALA A 381 -20.25 -38.09 -9.83
N GLU A 382 -21.20 -38.66 -9.07
CA GLU A 382 -20.93 -39.55 -7.94
C GLU A 382 -20.33 -40.88 -8.44
N VAL A 383 -20.89 -41.44 -9.54
CA VAL A 383 -20.36 -42.66 -10.20
C VAL A 383 -18.90 -42.46 -10.64
N VAL A 384 -18.60 -41.36 -11.34
CA VAL A 384 -17.24 -41.04 -11.83
C VAL A 384 -16.25 -40.88 -10.67
N ALA A 385 -16.62 -40.15 -9.62
CA ALA A 385 -15.74 -39.91 -8.48
C ALA A 385 -15.40 -41.21 -7.73
N LEU A 386 -16.39 -42.07 -7.48
CA LEU A 386 -16.18 -43.35 -6.80
C LEU A 386 -15.47 -44.38 -7.70
N ALA A 387 -15.81 -44.46 -8.98
CA ALA A 387 -15.14 -45.36 -9.92
C ALA A 387 -13.67 -44.97 -10.17
N SER A 388 -13.38 -43.66 -10.23
CA SER A 388 -12.00 -43.15 -10.30
C SER A 388 -11.21 -43.47 -9.04
N ARG A 389 -11.81 -43.29 -7.85
CA ARG A 389 -11.17 -43.63 -6.58
C ARG A 389 -10.88 -45.14 -6.42
N ALA A 390 -11.60 -45.98 -7.15
CA ALA A 390 -11.45 -47.44 -7.14
C ALA A 390 -10.69 -48.00 -8.35
N ASP A 391 -10.12 -47.14 -9.22
CA ASP A 391 -9.43 -47.48 -10.47
C ASP A 391 -10.24 -48.38 -11.45
N LYS A 392 -11.57 -48.36 -11.37
CA LYS A 392 -12.46 -49.21 -12.21
C LYS A 392 -12.85 -48.55 -13.54
N TYR A 393 -11.84 -48.11 -14.30
CA TYR A 393 -12.04 -47.36 -15.53
C TYR A 393 -12.72 -48.15 -16.66
N GLU A 394 -12.53 -49.47 -16.77
CA GLU A 394 -13.19 -50.28 -17.82
C GLU A 394 -14.72 -50.34 -17.66
N ASP A 395 -15.19 -50.54 -16.43
CA ASP A 395 -16.63 -50.56 -16.14
C ASP A 395 -17.22 -49.13 -16.28
N LEU A 396 -16.45 -48.11 -15.89
CA LEU A 396 -16.82 -46.70 -16.06
C LEU A 396 -16.98 -46.31 -17.53
N VAL A 397 -16.10 -46.77 -18.44
CA VAL A 397 -16.23 -46.53 -19.89
C VAL A 397 -17.58 -47.04 -20.41
N ARG A 398 -18.05 -48.21 -19.95
CA ARG A 398 -19.38 -48.74 -20.34
C ARG A 398 -20.52 -47.84 -19.88
N TYR A 399 -20.47 -47.39 -18.63
CA TYR A 399 -21.45 -46.45 -18.08
C TYR A 399 -21.45 -45.12 -18.84
N LEU A 400 -20.28 -44.52 -19.09
CA LEU A 400 -20.15 -43.25 -19.79
C LEU A 400 -20.53 -43.35 -21.27
N GLN A 401 -20.31 -44.50 -21.94
CA GLN A 401 -20.82 -44.76 -23.29
C GLN A 401 -22.36 -44.85 -23.34
N MET A 402 -23.00 -45.39 -22.31
CA MET A 402 -24.46 -45.35 -22.16
C MET A 402 -24.92 -43.91 -21.93
N ALA A 403 -24.34 -43.23 -20.93
CA ALA A 403 -24.71 -41.88 -20.55
C ALA A 403 -24.58 -40.89 -21.73
N ARG A 404 -23.51 -40.98 -22.54
CA ARG A 404 -23.29 -40.17 -23.76
C ARG A 404 -24.40 -40.30 -24.81
N LYS A 405 -25.12 -41.42 -24.86
CA LYS A 405 -26.26 -41.61 -25.78
C LYS A 405 -27.51 -40.86 -25.31
N ILE A 406 -27.64 -40.63 -24.00
CA ILE A 406 -28.82 -40.05 -23.36
C ILE A 406 -28.61 -38.55 -23.07
N SER A 407 -27.49 -38.20 -22.43
CA SER A 407 -27.05 -36.82 -22.21
C SER A 407 -25.64 -36.60 -22.79
N ARG A 408 -25.51 -35.62 -23.68
CA ARG A 408 -24.22 -35.17 -24.22
C ARG A 408 -23.70 -33.96 -23.43
N GLU A 409 -23.43 -34.19 -22.15
CA GLU A 409 -22.83 -33.17 -21.29
C GLU A 409 -21.30 -33.13 -21.45
N PRO A 410 -20.70 -31.92 -21.43
CA PRO A 410 -19.24 -31.74 -21.44
C PRO A 410 -18.51 -32.53 -20.35
N SER A 411 -19.10 -32.69 -19.16
CA SER A 411 -18.56 -33.47 -18.04
C SER A 411 -18.38 -34.94 -18.43
N ILE A 412 -19.43 -35.55 -18.99
CA ILE A 412 -19.48 -36.97 -19.38
C ILE A 412 -18.46 -37.26 -20.50
N GLU A 413 -18.40 -36.42 -21.54
CA GLU A 413 -17.41 -36.60 -22.61
C GLU A 413 -15.97 -36.35 -22.15
N SER A 414 -15.76 -35.45 -21.17
CA SER A 414 -14.43 -35.17 -20.61
C SER A 414 -13.91 -36.33 -19.76
N GLU A 415 -14.74 -36.87 -18.88
CA GLU A 415 -14.36 -38.02 -18.04
C GLU A 415 -14.27 -39.31 -18.86
N LEU A 416 -15.01 -39.41 -19.98
CA LEU A 416 -14.86 -40.51 -20.94
C LEU A 416 -13.49 -40.46 -21.67
N LEU A 417 -13.06 -39.28 -22.12
CA LEU A 417 -11.71 -39.09 -22.69
C LEU A 417 -10.60 -39.42 -21.67
N PHE A 418 -10.78 -39.04 -20.40
CA PHE A 418 -9.85 -39.39 -19.32
C PHE A 418 -9.83 -40.90 -19.05
N ALA A 419 -10.99 -41.56 -19.03
CA ALA A 419 -11.09 -43.01 -18.86
C ALA A 419 -10.48 -43.79 -20.05
N TYR A 420 -10.55 -43.27 -21.28
CA TYR A 420 -9.83 -43.83 -22.42
C TYR A 420 -8.31 -43.64 -22.32
N ALA A 421 -7.84 -42.48 -21.84
CA ALA A 421 -6.41 -42.26 -21.56
C ALA A 421 -5.88 -43.22 -20.49
N LYS A 422 -6.67 -43.55 -19.46
CA LYS A 422 -6.34 -44.54 -18.42
C LYS A 422 -6.37 -46.00 -18.88
N THR A 423 -7.08 -46.30 -19.97
CA THR A 423 -7.25 -47.68 -20.49
C THR A 423 -6.45 -47.95 -21.76
N ASP A 424 -5.49 -47.08 -22.11
CA ASP A 424 -4.65 -47.10 -23.31
C ASP A 424 -5.41 -47.20 -24.65
N ARG A 425 -6.70 -46.82 -24.66
CA ARG A 425 -7.54 -46.85 -25.88
C ARG A 425 -7.40 -45.57 -26.70
N LEU A 426 -6.17 -45.34 -27.17
CA LEU A 426 -5.80 -44.13 -27.93
C LEU A 426 -6.59 -43.97 -29.24
N VAL A 427 -6.97 -45.08 -29.88
CA VAL A 427 -7.76 -45.05 -31.13
C VAL A 427 -9.18 -44.52 -30.89
N ASP A 428 -9.87 -45.05 -29.87
CA ASP A 428 -11.21 -44.60 -29.46
C ASP A 428 -11.17 -43.11 -29.03
N MET A 429 -10.07 -42.69 -28.43
CA MET A 429 -9.80 -41.31 -28.03
C MET A 429 -9.58 -40.39 -29.25
N GLU A 430 -8.79 -40.81 -30.24
CA GLU A 430 -8.61 -40.07 -31.51
C GLU A 430 -9.93 -39.96 -32.30
N GLU A 431 -10.76 -41.01 -32.34
CA GLU A 431 -12.07 -40.95 -33.01
C GLU A 431 -12.98 -39.90 -32.36
N ILE A 432 -12.98 -39.79 -31.02
CA ILE A 432 -13.78 -38.79 -30.30
C ILE A 432 -13.24 -37.37 -30.48
N LEU A 433 -11.90 -37.19 -30.47
CA LEU A 433 -11.28 -35.88 -30.70
C LEU A 433 -11.51 -35.39 -32.14
N ASN A 434 -11.49 -36.29 -33.14
CA ASN A 434 -11.81 -35.96 -34.53
C ASN A 434 -13.31 -35.77 -34.77
N GLY A 435 -14.18 -36.50 -34.08
CA GLY A 435 -15.63 -36.46 -34.25
C GLY A 435 -16.37 -35.36 -33.46
N SER A 436 -15.78 -34.83 -32.37
CA SER A 436 -16.43 -33.88 -31.47
C SER A 436 -15.47 -32.82 -30.88
N PRO A 437 -14.99 -31.84 -31.67
CA PRO A 437 -13.96 -30.89 -31.22
C PRO A 437 -14.39 -29.89 -30.12
N ASN A 438 -15.69 -29.61 -29.99
CA ASN A 438 -16.20 -28.44 -29.23
C ASN A 438 -16.98 -28.79 -27.95
N ALA A 439 -17.09 -30.07 -27.56
CA ALA A 439 -17.96 -30.49 -26.47
C ALA A 439 -17.23 -30.86 -25.17
N ALA A 440 -16.03 -31.45 -25.24
CA ALA A 440 -15.24 -31.80 -24.06
C ALA A 440 -14.34 -30.65 -23.57
N GLN A 441 -14.05 -30.60 -22.26
CA GLN A 441 -13.07 -29.70 -21.66
C GLN A 441 -11.64 -30.25 -21.84
N VAL A 442 -11.23 -30.43 -23.10
CA VAL A 442 -9.97 -31.09 -23.52
C VAL A 442 -8.74 -30.57 -22.76
N GLN A 443 -8.71 -29.27 -22.41
CA GLN A 443 -7.59 -28.65 -21.69
C GLN A 443 -7.45 -29.17 -20.25
N VAL A 444 -8.56 -29.29 -19.50
CA VAL A 444 -8.54 -29.77 -18.10
C VAL A 444 -8.08 -31.22 -18.05
N ILE A 445 -8.50 -32.02 -19.02
CA ILE A 445 -8.09 -33.42 -19.18
C ILE A 445 -6.59 -33.48 -19.56
N GLY A 446 -6.14 -32.62 -20.47
CA GLY A 446 -4.72 -32.52 -20.85
C GLY A 446 -3.83 -32.23 -19.66
N ASP A 447 -4.21 -31.25 -18.82
CA ASP A 447 -3.50 -30.91 -17.59
C ASP A 447 -3.54 -32.08 -16.58
N ARG A 448 -4.67 -32.77 -16.40
CA ARG A 448 -4.79 -33.96 -15.53
C ARG A 448 -3.93 -35.13 -16.01
N CYS A 449 -3.92 -35.41 -17.32
CA CYS A 449 -3.05 -36.42 -17.92
C CYS A 449 -1.57 -36.06 -17.79
N PHE A 450 -1.23 -34.76 -17.83
CA PHE A 450 0.14 -34.28 -17.62
C PHE A 450 0.61 -34.49 -16.18
N GLU A 451 -0.23 -34.16 -15.18
CA GLU A 451 0.05 -34.40 -13.76
C GLU A 451 0.26 -35.88 -13.45
N GLU A 452 -0.53 -36.77 -14.06
CA GLU A 452 -0.39 -38.22 -13.94
C GLU A 452 0.71 -38.83 -14.82
N LYS A 453 1.51 -38.00 -15.51
CA LYS A 453 2.64 -38.40 -16.38
C LYS A 453 2.24 -39.24 -17.62
N MET A 454 0.97 -39.19 -18.02
CA MET A 454 0.46 -39.84 -19.23
C MET A 454 0.68 -38.93 -20.46
N TYR A 455 1.95 -38.75 -20.83
CA TYR A 455 2.35 -37.76 -21.83
C TYR A 455 1.91 -38.10 -23.27
N ALA A 456 1.70 -39.36 -23.63
CA ALA A 456 1.22 -39.75 -24.96
C ALA A 456 -0.26 -39.36 -25.21
N PRO A 457 -1.22 -39.67 -24.31
CA PRO A 457 -2.56 -39.07 -24.35
C PRO A 457 -2.52 -37.53 -24.31
N ALA A 458 -1.69 -36.94 -23.45
CA ALA A 458 -1.59 -35.48 -23.33
C ALA A 458 -1.10 -34.81 -24.64
N LYS A 459 -0.16 -35.42 -25.37
CA LYS A 459 0.28 -34.96 -26.70
C LYS A 459 -0.88 -34.86 -27.69
N LEU A 460 -1.77 -35.86 -27.74
CA LEU A 460 -2.95 -35.85 -28.61
C LEU A 460 -3.93 -34.73 -28.19
N LEU A 461 -4.21 -34.60 -26.89
CA LEU A 461 -5.10 -33.58 -26.32
C LEU A 461 -4.59 -32.15 -26.58
N TYR A 462 -3.32 -31.85 -26.32
CA TYR A 462 -2.79 -30.50 -26.54
C TYR A 462 -2.56 -30.19 -28.02
N SER A 463 -2.33 -31.20 -28.86
CA SER A 463 -2.25 -31.02 -30.32
C SER A 463 -3.61 -30.67 -30.93
N SER A 464 -4.72 -31.21 -30.43
CA SER A 464 -6.06 -30.86 -30.93
C SER A 464 -6.50 -29.44 -30.52
N ILE A 465 -6.17 -29.01 -29.29
CA ILE A 465 -6.42 -27.63 -28.82
C ILE A 465 -5.46 -26.61 -29.47
N SER A 466 -4.36 -27.05 -30.07
CA SER A 466 -3.22 -26.19 -30.45
C SER A 466 -2.60 -25.42 -29.25
N ASN A 467 -2.64 -25.99 -28.05
CA ASN A 467 -1.95 -25.41 -26.89
C ASN A 467 -0.46 -25.74 -26.93
N TRP A 468 0.27 -24.98 -27.76
CA TRP A 468 1.70 -25.16 -27.99
C TRP A 468 2.55 -25.05 -26.71
N SER A 469 2.09 -24.33 -25.67
CA SER A 469 2.84 -24.16 -24.42
C SER A 469 3.01 -25.48 -23.66
N ARG A 470 1.89 -26.09 -23.24
CA ARG A 470 1.85 -27.40 -22.61
C ARG A 470 2.28 -28.52 -23.55
N LEU A 471 1.95 -28.43 -24.84
CA LEU A 471 2.43 -29.41 -25.82
C LEU A 471 3.96 -29.49 -25.82
N SER A 472 4.67 -28.35 -25.82
CA SER A 472 6.13 -28.33 -25.81
C SER A 472 6.72 -28.96 -24.55
N THR A 473 6.13 -28.70 -23.37
CA THR A 473 6.58 -29.36 -22.13
C THR A 473 6.25 -30.86 -22.12
N THR A 474 5.13 -31.30 -22.73
CA THR A 474 4.84 -32.74 -22.90
C THR A 474 5.84 -33.43 -23.83
N LEU A 475 6.23 -32.75 -24.93
CA LEU A 475 7.20 -33.26 -25.90
C LEU A 475 8.61 -33.35 -25.31
N VAL A 476 8.98 -32.41 -24.42
CA VAL A 476 10.19 -32.49 -23.58
C VAL A 476 10.20 -33.76 -22.72
N HIS A 477 9.09 -34.08 -22.04
CA HIS A 477 9.00 -35.29 -21.22
C HIS A 477 8.98 -36.59 -22.06
N LEU A 478 8.42 -36.55 -23.27
CA LEU A 478 8.48 -37.65 -24.25
C LEU A 478 9.86 -37.82 -24.91
N GLY A 479 10.76 -36.85 -24.77
CA GLY A 479 12.09 -36.87 -25.41
C GLY A 479 12.10 -36.43 -26.88
N GLU A 480 11.00 -35.88 -27.40
CA GLU A 480 10.88 -35.39 -28.77
C GLU A 480 11.36 -33.92 -28.90
N TYR A 481 12.64 -33.68 -28.59
CA TYR A 481 13.19 -32.32 -28.43
C TYR A 481 13.03 -31.43 -29.67
N GLN A 482 13.19 -31.96 -30.89
CA GLN A 482 13.00 -31.18 -32.11
C GLN A 482 11.55 -30.66 -32.23
N ALA A 483 10.56 -31.52 -31.96
CA ALA A 483 9.15 -31.14 -31.97
C ALA A 483 8.82 -30.17 -30.82
N ALA A 484 9.47 -30.31 -29.66
CA ALA A 484 9.34 -29.37 -28.55
C ALA A 484 9.87 -27.96 -28.89
N VAL A 485 11.00 -27.86 -29.62
CA VAL A 485 11.56 -26.58 -30.09
C VAL A 485 10.64 -25.89 -31.11
N ASP A 486 10.07 -26.65 -32.05
CA ASP A 486 9.10 -26.10 -33.00
C ASP A 486 7.76 -25.73 -32.32
N GLY A 487 7.37 -26.46 -31.27
CA GLY A 487 6.27 -26.09 -30.38
C GLY A 487 6.54 -24.78 -29.64
N ALA A 488 7.73 -24.63 -29.05
CA ALA A 488 8.13 -23.42 -28.33
C ALA A 488 8.15 -22.19 -29.24
N ARG A 489 8.61 -22.36 -30.50
CA ARG A 489 8.56 -21.31 -31.53
C ARG A 489 7.13 -20.88 -31.86
N LYS A 490 6.16 -21.79 -31.85
CA LYS A 490 4.73 -21.48 -32.06
C LYS A 490 4.07 -20.90 -30.81
N ALA A 491 4.49 -21.32 -29.62
CA ALA A 491 3.99 -20.80 -28.34
C ALA A 491 4.48 -19.37 -28.04
N ASN A 492 5.71 -19.05 -28.45
CA ASN A 492 6.37 -17.75 -28.26
C ASN A 492 6.31 -17.22 -26.80
N SER A 493 6.43 -18.12 -25.82
CA SER A 493 6.39 -17.83 -24.39
C SER A 493 7.77 -18.06 -23.77
N THR A 494 8.26 -17.11 -22.97
CA THR A 494 9.56 -17.18 -22.29
C THR A 494 9.68 -18.41 -21.40
N ASN A 495 8.65 -18.73 -20.60
CA ASN A 495 8.64 -19.89 -19.71
C ASN A 495 8.82 -21.21 -20.49
N VAL A 496 8.12 -21.36 -21.62
CA VAL A 496 8.24 -22.54 -22.48
C VAL A 496 9.65 -22.65 -23.06
N TRP A 497 10.25 -21.54 -23.46
CA TRP A 497 11.65 -21.52 -23.88
C TRP A 497 12.61 -21.90 -22.75
N LYS A 498 12.39 -21.47 -21.50
CA LYS A 498 13.19 -21.87 -20.33
C LYS A 498 13.10 -23.37 -20.06
N ASP A 499 11.88 -23.93 -20.03
CA ASP A 499 11.64 -25.36 -19.79
C ASP A 499 12.29 -26.25 -20.87
N VAL A 500 12.11 -25.88 -22.14
CA VAL A 500 12.72 -26.60 -23.27
C VAL A 500 14.24 -26.43 -23.28
N HIS A 501 14.76 -25.24 -22.95
CA HIS A 501 16.20 -24.99 -22.85
C HIS A 501 16.84 -25.84 -21.76
N ALA A 502 16.30 -25.81 -20.54
CA ALA A 502 16.80 -26.57 -19.40
C ALA A 502 16.84 -28.08 -19.71
N ALA A 503 15.79 -28.63 -20.32
CA ALA A 503 15.77 -30.04 -20.71
C ALA A 503 16.77 -30.39 -21.84
N CYS A 504 16.97 -29.49 -22.82
CA CYS A 504 18.03 -29.67 -23.83
C CYS A 504 19.42 -29.65 -23.20
N MET A 505 19.66 -28.81 -22.18
CA MET A 505 20.92 -28.73 -21.44
C MET A 505 21.19 -29.98 -20.61
N GLU A 506 20.20 -30.48 -19.86
CA GLU A 506 20.31 -31.75 -19.10
C GLU A 506 20.69 -32.94 -20.00
N ARG A 507 20.12 -32.97 -21.21
CA ARG A 507 20.34 -34.02 -22.22
C ARG A 507 21.59 -33.81 -23.08
N LYS A 508 22.29 -32.68 -22.93
CA LYS A 508 23.48 -32.27 -23.70
C LYS A 508 23.22 -32.05 -25.21
N GLU A 509 21.99 -31.71 -25.58
CA GLU A 509 21.60 -31.35 -26.95
C GLU A 509 21.90 -29.87 -27.23
N PHE A 510 23.18 -29.50 -27.17
CA PHE A 510 23.63 -28.10 -27.19
C PHE A 510 23.18 -27.32 -28.43
N ARG A 511 23.06 -27.98 -29.60
CA ARG A 511 22.58 -27.33 -30.84
C ARG A 511 21.12 -26.88 -30.74
N LEU A 512 20.26 -27.66 -30.09
CA LEU A 512 18.87 -27.27 -29.84
C LEU A 512 18.78 -26.26 -28.69
N ALA A 513 19.59 -26.46 -27.63
CA ALA A 513 19.72 -25.50 -26.55
C ALA A 513 20.17 -24.11 -27.04
N GLN A 514 21.08 -24.02 -28.03
CA GLN A 514 21.50 -22.74 -28.62
C GLN A 514 20.32 -22.02 -29.30
N VAL A 515 19.47 -22.73 -30.05
CA VAL A 515 18.29 -22.14 -30.71
C VAL A 515 17.26 -21.63 -29.68
N CYS A 516 17.02 -22.38 -28.61
CA CYS A 516 16.19 -21.94 -27.49
C CYS A 516 16.81 -20.73 -26.77
N GLY A 517 18.11 -20.83 -26.47
CA GLY A 517 18.88 -19.82 -25.77
C GLY A 517 18.90 -18.49 -26.50
N LEU A 518 19.02 -18.48 -27.84
CA LEU A 518 18.98 -17.25 -28.64
C LEU A 518 17.65 -16.50 -28.51
N SER A 519 16.55 -17.24 -28.29
CA SER A 519 15.23 -16.64 -28.04
C SER A 519 15.10 -16.10 -26.60
N LEU A 520 15.78 -16.72 -25.62
CA LEU A 520 15.83 -16.26 -24.22
C LEU A 520 16.75 -15.05 -24.01
N VAL A 521 17.96 -15.08 -24.56
CA VAL A 521 19.02 -14.07 -24.38
C VAL A 521 18.59 -12.67 -24.85
N VAL A 522 17.61 -12.56 -25.74
CA VAL A 522 17.00 -11.29 -26.14
C VAL A 522 16.26 -10.59 -25.00
N HIS A 523 15.82 -11.32 -23.97
CA HIS A 523 15.11 -10.78 -22.80
C HIS A 523 16.09 -10.44 -21.66
N PRO A 524 16.25 -9.16 -21.26
CA PRO A 524 17.25 -8.76 -20.26
C PRO A 524 17.04 -9.36 -18.86
N GLU A 525 15.78 -9.58 -18.49
CA GLU A 525 15.39 -10.13 -17.19
C GLU A 525 15.87 -11.58 -17.02
N GLU A 526 15.85 -12.37 -18.10
CA GLU A 526 16.17 -13.80 -18.10
C GLU A 526 17.68 -14.08 -18.25
N LEU A 527 18.43 -13.12 -18.82
CA LEU A 527 19.86 -13.28 -19.11
C LEU A 527 20.68 -13.66 -17.86
N THR A 528 20.38 -13.03 -16.72
CA THR A 528 21.13 -13.28 -15.46
C THR A 528 20.86 -14.67 -14.89
N GLU A 529 19.63 -15.19 -15.02
CA GLU A 529 19.29 -16.55 -14.58
C GLU A 529 19.91 -17.59 -15.50
N LEU A 530 19.85 -17.35 -16.81
CA LEU A 530 20.44 -18.22 -17.82
C LEU A 530 21.95 -18.39 -17.60
N ILE A 531 22.69 -17.30 -17.38
CA ILE A 531 24.13 -17.35 -17.10
C ILE A 531 24.40 -18.22 -15.87
N ARG A 532 23.67 -18.04 -14.77
CA ARG A 532 23.84 -18.85 -13.56
C ARG A 532 23.59 -20.34 -13.78
N ILE A 533 22.63 -20.71 -14.63
CA ILE A 533 22.37 -22.10 -15.01
C ILE A 533 23.57 -22.69 -15.76
N TYR A 534 24.09 -21.97 -16.76
CA TYR A 534 25.28 -22.38 -17.51
C TYR A 534 26.54 -22.45 -16.64
N GLU A 535 26.76 -21.47 -15.74
CA GLU A 535 27.88 -21.46 -14.80
C GLU A 535 27.81 -22.61 -13.80
N HIS A 536 26.63 -22.89 -13.21
CA HIS A 536 26.45 -24.00 -12.28
C HIS A 536 26.63 -25.38 -12.96
N GLN A 537 26.30 -25.50 -14.25
CA GLN A 537 26.53 -26.71 -15.03
C GLN A 537 27.96 -26.80 -15.62
N GLY A 538 28.74 -25.71 -15.57
CA GLY A 538 30.12 -25.64 -16.07
C GLY A 538 30.28 -25.51 -17.59
N TYR A 539 29.21 -25.16 -18.32
CA TYR A 539 29.21 -25.11 -19.79
C TYR A 539 29.59 -23.73 -20.36
N PHE A 540 30.78 -23.24 -19.98
CA PHE A 540 31.22 -21.87 -20.30
C PHE A 540 31.42 -21.61 -21.80
N ASP A 541 31.98 -22.57 -22.56
CA ASP A 541 32.20 -22.41 -24.01
C ASP A 541 30.87 -22.30 -24.79
N GLU A 542 29.86 -23.09 -24.42
CA GLU A 542 28.53 -23.04 -25.03
C GLU A 542 27.79 -21.74 -24.67
N LEU A 543 27.97 -21.22 -23.45
CA LEU A 543 27.44 -19.91 -23.07
C LEU A 543 28.10 -18.77 -23.87
N MET A 544 29.43 -18.81 -24.06
CA MET A 544 30.14 -17.85 -24.90
C MET A 544 29.68 -17.95 -26.36
N ALA A 545 29.58 -19.15 -26.93
CA ALA A 545 29.09 -19.35 -28.30
C ALA A 545 27.62 -18.92 -28.50
N LEU A 546 26.78 -19.08 -27.46
CA LEU A 546 25.41 -18.59 -27.44
C LEU A 546 25.36 -17.05 -27.45
N LEU A 547 26.18 -16.39 -26.63
CA LEU A 547 26.27 -14.94 -26.58
C LEU A 547 26.90 -14.36 -27.85
N GLU A 548 27.97 -14.97 -28.38
CA GLU A 548 28.58 -14.64 -29.68
C GLU A 548 27.53 -14.60 -30.81
N ALA A 549 26.72 -15.66 -30.92
CA ALA A 549 25.61 -15.71 -31.88
C ALA A 549 24.49 -14.71 -31.54
N GLY A 550 24.24 -14.44 -30.27
CA GLY A 550 23.24 -13.50 -29.79
C GLY A 550 23.52 -12.04 -30.17
N LEU A 551 24.78 -11.60 -30.20
CA LEU A 551 25.13 -10.21 -30.56
C LEU A 551 24.74 -9.85 -32.00
N GLY A 552 24.64 -10.86 -32.88
CA GLY A 552 24.19 -10.70 -34.28
C GLY A 552 22.69 -10.50 -34.43
N LEU A 553 21.89 -10.62 -33.36
CA LEU A 553 20.45 -10.40 -33.40
C LEU A 553 20.11 -8.90 -33.33
N GLU A 554 19.14 -8.45 -34.14
CA GLU A 554 18.67 -7.06 -34.17
C GLU A 554 18.20 -6.53 -32.80
N ARG A 555 17.77 -7.42 -31.90
CA ARG A 555 17.30 -7.10 -30.55
C ARG A 555 18.37 -7.24 -29.46
N ALA A 556 19.66 -7.30 -29.81
CA ALA A 556 20.75 -7.39 -28.83
C ALA A 556 20.81 -6.14 -27.92
N HIS A 557 20.90 -6.34 -26.61
CA HIS A 557 20.85 -5.28 -25.59
C HIS A 557 22.15 -5.21 -24.77
N MET A 558 22.39 -4.09 -24.06
CA MET A 558 23.64 -3.79 -23.33
C MET A 558 24.12 -4.90 -22.38
N GLY A 559 23.18 -5.60 -21.74
CA GLY A 559 23.46 -6.74 -20.85
C GLY A 559 24.28 -7.83 -21.55
N MET A 560 23.94 -8.20 -22.77
CA MET A 560 24.62 -9.25 -23.53
C MET A 560 26.12 -8.94 -23.75
N PHE A 561 26.44 -7.72 -24.17
CA PHE A 561 27.82 -7.26 -24.34
C PHE A 561 28.56 -7.21 -22.99
N THR A 562 27.88 -6.78 -21.92
CA THR A 562 28.47 -6.65 -20.59
C THR A 562 28.81 -8.02 -19.99
N GLU A 563 27.87 -8.97 -20.02
CA GLU A 563 28.10 -10.30 -19.47
C GLU A 563 29.09 -11.11 -20.32
N LEU A 564 29.09 -10.96 -21.65
CA LEU A 564 30.12 -11.57 -22.50
C LEU A 564 31.51 -11.02 -22.18
N ALA A 565 31.65 -9.71 -21.93
CA ALA A 565 32.92 -9.12 -21.51
C ALA A 565 33.40 -9.70 -20.17
N ILE A 566 32.50 -9.95 -19.22
CA ILE A 566 32.83 -10.60 -17.93
C ILE A 566 33.29 -12.06 -18.14
N LEU A 567 32.62 -12.80 -19.03
CA LEU A 567 33.01 -14.18 -19.37
C LEU A 567 34.36 -14.24 -20.11
N TYR A 568 34.63 -13.32 -21.04
CA TYR A 568 35.94 -13.22 -21.69
C TYR A 568 37.04 -12.84 -20.69
N ALA A 569 36.80 -11.89 -19.78
CA ALA A 569 37.77 -11.51 -18.77
C ALA A 569 38.22 -12.72 -17.92
N ARG A 570 37.28 -13.59 -17.56
CA ARG A 570 37.51 -14.78 -16.72
C ARG A 570 38.08 -15.99 -17.47
N TYR A 571 37.59 -16.25 -18.70
CA TYR A 571 37.85 -17.53 -19.40
C TYR A 571 38.64 -17.40 -20.70
N ARG A 572 38.63 -16.24 -21.38
CA ARG A 572 39.37 -16.02 -22.65
C ARG A 572 39.93 -14.58 -22.77
N PRO A 573 40.97 -14.23 -22.00
CA PRO A 573 41.63 -12.92 -22.07
C PRO A 573 41.96 -12.45 -23.49
N GLU A 574 42.46 -13.36 -24.35
CA GLU A 574 42.90 -13.06 -25.72
C GLU A 574 41.83 -12.38 -26.58
N ARG A 575 40.54 -12.68 -26.36
CA ARG A 575 39.41 -12.09 -27.12
C ARG A 575 38.87 -10.80 -26.50
N MET A 576 39.26 -10.50 -25.26
CA MET A 576 38.69 -9.38 -24.50
C MET A 576 38.99 -8.04 -25.18
N MET A 577 40.23 -7.80 -25.59
CA MET A 577 40.62 -6.55 -26.25
C MET A 577 39.90 -6.34 -27.59
N GLU A 578 39.67 -7.40 -28.36
CA GLU A 578 38.91 -7.32 -29.62
C GLU A 578 37.44 -6.96 -29.36
N HIS A 579 36.82 -7.62 -28.39
CA HIS A 579 35.44 -7.34 -27.97
C HIS A 579 35.28 -5.90 -27.48
N LEU A 580 36.19 -5.41 -26.62
CA LEU A 580 36.15 -4.04 -26.12
C LEU A 580 36.34 -2.99 -27.22
N LYS A 581 37.30 -3.18 -28.14
CA LYS A 581 37.54 -2.25 -29.26
C LYS A 581 36.30 -2.07 -30.14
N ILE A 582 35.50 -3.12 -30.34
CA ILE A 582 34.30 -3.08 -31.18
C ILE A 582 33.08 -2.56 -30.40
N PHE A 583 32.92 -2.95 -29.13
CA PHE A 583 31.64 -2.81 -28.41
C PHE A 583 31.64 -1.91 -27.15
N TRP A 584 32.73 -1.20 -26.83
CA TRP A 584 32.83 -0.34 -25.64
C TRP A 584 31.64 0.61 -25.41
N SER A 585 31.03 1.14 -26.49
CA SER A 585 29.87 2.05 -26.42
C SER A 585 28.54 1.37 -26.04
N ARG A 586 28.47 0.04 -26.03
CA ARG A 586 27.27 -0.77 -25.73
C ARG A 586 27.42 -1.63 -24.47
N ILE A 587 28.40 -1.31 -23.62
CA ILE A 587 28.78 -2.06 -22.42
C ILE A 587 28.57 -1.21 -21.16
N ASN A 588 28.21 -1.82 -20.03
CA ASN A 588 28.29 -1.18 -18.72
C ASN A 588 29.74 -1.17 -18.22
N ILE A 589 30.47 -0.10 -18.55
CA ILE A 589 31.91 0.02 -18.32
C ILE A 589 32.31 -0.21 -16.84
N PRO A 590 31.69 0.41 -15.82
CA PRO A 590 32.03 0.14 -14.41
C PRO A 590 31.97 -1.33 -13.99
N LYS A 591 30.96 -2.10 -14.48
CA LYS A 591 30.85 -3.52 -14.15
C LYS A 591 31.97 -4.34 -14.78
N VAL A 592 32.40 -3.97 -15.99
CA VAL A 592 33.50 -4.65 -16.68
C VAL A 592 34.86 -4.26 -16.10
N ILE A 593 35.07 -3.00 -15.68
CA ILE A 593 36.28 -2.56 -14.96
C ILE A 593 36.51 -3.45 -13.74
N ALA A 594 35.50 -3.65 -12.89
CA ALA A 594 35.62 -4.52 -11.71
C ALA A 594 36.01 -5.97 -12.09
N SER A 595 35.43 -6.51 -13.16
CA SER A 595 35.79 -7.85 -13.66
C SER A 595 37.20 -7.92 -14.27
N CYS A 596 37.70 -6.83 -14.86
CA CYS A 596 39.08 -6.73 -15.36
C CYS A 596 40.10 -6.54 -14.23
N GLU A 597 39.73 -5.83 -13.16
CA GLU A 597 40.51 -5.73 -11.92
C GLU A 597 40.67 -7.11 -11.26
N GLU A 598 39.56 -7.85 -11.11
CA GLU A 598 39.53 -9.25 -10.64
C GLU A 598 40.42 -10.17 -11.48
N SER A 599 40.44 -9.97 -12.81
CA SER A 599 41.15 -10.83 -13.78
C SER A 599 42.55 -10.33 -14.13
N HIS A 600 43.00 -9.21 -13.56
CA HIS A 600 44.30 -8.55 -13.78
C HIS A 600 44.61 -8.23 -15.26
N LEU A 601 43.60 -7.83 -16.03
CA LEU A 601 43.73 -7.48 -17.46
C LEU A 601 44.07 -6.00 -17.64
N TRP A 602 45.33 -5.64 -17.38
CA TRP A 602 45.75 -4.23 -17.27
C TRP A 602 45.64 -3.43 -18.57
N THR A 603 45.91 -4.04 -19.72
CA THR A 603 45.81 -3.42 -21.06
C THR A 603 44.36 -3.02 -21.39
N GLU A 604 43.43 -3.95 -21.19
CA GLU A 604 42.00 -3.81 -21.40
C GLU A 604 41.39 -2.82 -20.41
N LEU A 605 41.84 -2.86 -19.16
CA LEU A 605 41.40 -1.98 -18.08
C LEU A 605 41.87 -0.54 -18.26
N VAL A 606 43.10 -0.30 -18.72
CA VAL A 606 43.56 1.04 -19.11
C VAL A 606 42.73 1.57 -20.28
N PHE A 607 42.42 0.74 -21.28
CA PHE A 607 41.52 1.11 -22.38
C PHE A 607 40.12 1.49 -21.88
N LEU A 608 39.54 0.73 -20.94
CA LEU A 608 38.26 1.05 -20.32
C LEU A 608 38.28 2.37 -19.55
N TYR A 609 39.28 2.62 -18.69
CA TYR A 609 39.39 3.89 -17.98
C TYR A 609 39.55 5.09 -18.92
N VAL A 610 40.32 4.95 -20.02
CA VAL A 610 40.48 6.01 -21.04
C VAL A 610 39.14 6.32 -21.73
N HIS A 611 38.34 5.30 -22.05
CA HIS A 611 37.02 5.48 -22.65
C HIS A 611 35.92 5.90 -21.65
N TYR A 612 36.19 5.80 -20.34
CA TYR A 612 35.31 6.24 -19.26
C TYR A 612 35.71 7.62 -18.69
N ASP A 613 36.67 8.31 -19.33
CA ASP A 613 37.29 9.57 -18.89
C ASP A 613 37.95 9.54 -17.48
N GLU A 614 38.20 8.35 -16.92
CA GLU A 614 38.94 8.15 -15.66
C GLU A 614 40.46 8.12 -15.88
N TYR A 615 40.99 9.18 -16.51
CA TYR A 615 42.41 9.32 -16.85
C TYR A 615 43.34 9.21 -15.62
N ASP A 616 42.89 9.65 -14.45
CA ASP A 616 43.61 9.54 -13.17
C ASP A 616 43.87 8.06 -12.80
N ASN A 617 42.88 7.18 -12.96
CA ASN A 617 43.00 5.74 -12.70
C ASN A 617 43.81 5.03 -13.79
N ALA A 618 43.60 5.40 -15.07
CA ALA A 618 44.41 4.92 -16.19
C ALA A 618 45.92 5.18 -15.96
N ALA A 619 46.30 6.43 -15.63
CA ALA A 619 47.68 6.79 -15.39
C ALA A 619 48.30 6.03 -14.20
N ILE A 620 47.56 5.87 -13.10
CA ILE A 620 48.02 5.12 -11.92
C ILE A 620 48.24 3.64 -12.27
N THR A 621 47.37 3.04 -13.09
CA THR A 621 47.51 1.64 -13.51
C THR A 621 48.73 1.46 -14.41
N MET A 622 48.89 2.30 -15.45
CA MET A 622 50.05 2.26 -16.35
C MET A 622 51.39 2.41 -15.59
N MET A 623 51.41 3.15 -14.47
CA MET A 623 52.60 3.32 -13.63
C MET A 623 52.85 2.18 -12.64
N LYS A 624 51.81 1.44 -12.22
CA LYS A 624 51.96 0.27 -11.33
C LYS A 624 52.29 -1.01 -12.11
N HIS A 625 51.77 -1.11 -13.34
CA HIS A 625 51.82 -2.30 -14.19
C HIS A 625 52.52 -1.95 -15.51
N SER A 626 53.76 -1.44 -15.40
CA SER A 626 54.54 -0.91 -16.51
C SER A 626 54.93 -1.96 -17.56
N ALA A 627 55.11 -3.22 -17.14
CA ALA A 627 55.46 -4.32 -18.05
C ALA A 627 54.37 -4.63 -19.09
N ASP A 628 53.10 -4.48 -18.72
CA ASP A 628 51.96 -4.95 -19.51
C ASP A 628 51.23 -3.81 -20.24
N ALA A 629 50.96 -2.71 -19.52
CA ALA A 629 50.00 -1.68 -19.96
C ALA A 629 50.62 -0.31 -20.32
N TRP A 630 51.94 -0.14 -20.16
CA TRP A 630 52.59 1.14 -20.42
C TRP A 630 53.00 1.28 -21.90
N GLU A 631 52.51 2.33 -22.55
CA GLU A 631 53.03 2.82 -23.83
C GLU A 631 53.28 4.33 -23.72
N HIS A 632 54.48 4.79 -24.12
CA HIS A 632 54.87 6.21 -23.98
C HIS A 632 53.89 7.18 -24.67
N GLY A 633 53.43 6.83 -25.88
CA GLY A 633 52.52 7.65 -26.67
C GLY A 633 51.17 7.81 -25.97
N ALA A 634 50.52 6.70 -25.64
CA ALA A 634 49.25 6.69 -24.91
C ALA A 634 49.36 7.40 -23.56
N PHE A 635 50.44 7.15 -22.80
CA PHE A 635 50.64 7.79 -21.49
C PHE A 635 50.72 9.32 -21.60
N LYS A 636 51.35 9.86 -22.66
CA LYS A 636 51.42 11.31 -22.91
C LYS A 636 50.06 11.94 -23.20
N GLU A 637 49.14 11.22 -23.84
CA GLU A 637 47.77 11.71 -24.07
C GLU A 637 46.91 11.64 -22.81
N VAL A 638 47.05 10.57 -22.02
CA VAL A 638 46.35 10.37 -20.75
C VAL A 638 46.76 11.43 -19.72
N ILE A 639 48.07 11.61 -19.50
CA ILE A 639 48.58 12.46 -18.42
C ILE A 639 48.22 13.95 -18.58
N VAL A 640 47.96 14.44 -19.80
CA VAL A 640 47.52 15.82 -20.04
C VAL A 640 46.10 16.07 -19.53
N LYS A 641 45.24 15.06 -19.66
CA LYS A 641 43.81 15.12 -19.30
C LYS A 641 43.56 14.87 -17.81
N VAL A 642 44.53 14.26 -17.11
CA VAL A 642 44.49 14.02 -15.66
C VAL A 642 44.17 15.30 -14.89
N SER A 643 43.26 15.20 -13.94
CA SER A 643 42.84 16.34 -13.11
C SER A 643 43.82 16.58 -11.96
N ASN A 644 44.28 15.51 -11.33
CA ASN A 644 45.12 15.57 -10.13
C ASN A 644 46.62 15.76 -10.45
N LEU A 645 47.15 16.96 -10.16
CA LEU A 645 48.56 17.30 -10.33
C LEU A 645 49.54 16.45 -9.50
N GLU A 646 49.10 15.77 -8.43
CA GLU A 646 49.97 14.83 -7.70
C GLU A 646 50.38 13.63 -8.56
N ILE A 647 49.53 13.21 -9.50
CA ILE A 647 49.84 12.12 -10.43
C ILE A 647 51.00 12.54 -11.35
N TYR A 648 51.13 13.83 -11.72
CA TYR A 648 52.25 14.32 -12.52
C TYR A 648 53.58 14.12 -11.79
N TYR A 649 53.67 14.48 -10.50
CA TYR A 649 54.90 14.31 -9.73
C TYR A 649 55.22 12.83 -9.47
N LYS A 650 54.21 11.97 -9.32
CA LYS A 650 54.42 10.52 -9.25
C LYS A 650 54.90 9.96 -10.60
N ALA A 651 54.33 10.42 -11.72
CA ALA A 651 54.75 10.04 -13.06
C ALA A 651 56.20 10.45 -13.34
N LEU A 652 56.61 11.65 -12.92
CA LEU A 652 58.02 12.09 -13.02
C LEU A 652 58.98 11.22 -12.19
N ARG A 653 58.55 10.66 -11.06
CA ARG A 653 59.36 9.67 -10.31
C ARG A 653 59.45 8.36 -11.08
N PHE A 654 58.32 7.81 -11.50
CA PHE A 654 58.25 6.59 -12.30
C PHE A 654 59.12 6.67 -13.57
N TYR A 655 59.07 7.77 -14.33
CA TYR A 655 59.94 7.98 -15.49
C TYR A 655 61.41 8.21 -15.11
N LEU A 656 61.71 8.79 -13.96
CA LEU A 656 63.10 8.89 -13.47
C LEU A 656 63.67 7.54 -13.06
N ASP A 657 62.84 6.68 -12.45
CA ASP A 657 63.25 5.38 -11.91
C ASP A 657 63.37 4.31 -13.03
N GLU A 658 62.42 4.25 -13.98
CA GLU A 658 62.42 3.25 -15.06
C GLU A 658 62.99 3.75 -16.40
N GLN A 659 62.78 5.03 -16.78
CA GLN A 659 63.05 5.50 -18.15
C GLN A 659 63.60 6.94 -18.27
N PRO A 660 64.83 7.21 -17.78
CA PRO A 660 65.39 8.56 -17.71
C PRO A 660 65.43 9.32 -19.05
N MET A 661 65.60 8.63 -20.18
CA MET A 661 65.73 9.26 -21.50
C MET A 661 64.43 9.92 -21.99
N LEU A 662 63.27 9.34 -21.70
CA LEU A 662 61.96 9.84 -22.15
C LEU A 662 61.36 10.90 -21.22
N LEU A 663 62.02 11.19 -20.09
CA LEU A 663 61.60 12.17 -19.10
C LEU A 663 61.49 13.60 -19.68
N ASN A 664 62.41 14.00 -20.56
CA ASN A 664 62.36 15.32 -21.20
C ASN A 664 61.13 15.48 -22.11
N ASP A 665 60.76 14.42 -22.84
CA ASP A 665 59.62 14.40 -23.76
C ASP A 665 58.27 14.35 -23.04
N LEU A 666 58.25 13.82 -21.80
CA LEU A 666 57.13 13.95 -20.88
C LEU A 666 57.07 15.38 -20.31
N LEU A 667 58.17 15.88 -19.76
CA LEU A 667 58.26 17.22 -19.16
C LEU A 667 57.83 18.33 -20.13
N ALA A 668 58.20 18.23 -21.41
CA ALA A 668 57.78 19.17 -22.46
C ALA A 668 56.26 19.28 -22.62
N VAL A 669 55.52 18.18 -22.40
CA VAL A 669 54.05 18.16 -22.46
C VAL A 669 53.42 18.68 -21.15
N LEU A 670 54.09 18.51 -20.01
CA LEU A 670 53.58 18.95 -18.71
C LEU A 670 53.79 20.44 -18.40
N VAL A 671 54.62 21.15 -19.18
CA VAL A 671 54.99 22.58 -18.97
C VAL A 671 53.80 23.47 -18.55
N PRO A 672 52.63 23.47 -19.22
CA PRO A 672 51.60 24.48 -18.96
C PRO A 672 50.87 24.37 -17.60
N ARG A 673 50.97 23.23 -16.91
CA ARG A 673 50.17 22.93 -15.69
C ARG A 673 51.02 22.59 -14.45
N ILE A 674 52.34 22.49 -14.58
CA ILE A 674 53.22 21.99 -13.51
C ILE A 674 53.88 23.12 -12.70
N ASP A 675 54.07 22.94 -11.39
CA ASP A 675 54.88 23.88 -10.59
C ASP A 675 56.37 23.58 -10.76
N HIS A 676 57.04 24.42 -11.56
CA HIS A 676 58.46 24.31 -11.84
C HIS A 676 59.34 24.36 -10.57
N ASN A 677 58.92 25.03 -9.49
CA ASN A 677 59.69 25.06 -8.23
C ASN A 677 59.78 23.67 -7.61
N ARG A 678 58.64 22.97 -7.51
CA ARG A 678 58.55 21.63 -6.94
C ARG A 678 59.27 20.60 -7.80
N VAL A 679 59.19 20.73 -9.13
CA VAL A 679 59.96 19.91 -10.08
C VAL A 679 61.45 20.04 -9.80
N ILE A 680 61.98 21.27 -9.74
CA ILE A 680 63.41 21.51 -9.52
C ILE A 680 63.85 21.02 -8.14
N GLN A 681 63.09 21.27 -7.08
CA GLN A 681 63.41 20.74 -5.76
C GLN A 681 63.45 19.20 -5.71
N MET A 682 62.66 18.51 -6.55
CA MET A 682 62.70 17.05 -6.66
C MET A 682 63.98 16.58 -7.37
N PHE A 683 64.36 17.25 -8.47
CA PHE A 683 65.58 16.91 -9.22
C PHE A 683 66.88 17.31 -8.48
N GLN A 684 66.89 18.44 -7.77
CA GLN A 684 67.99 18.84 -6.88
C GLN A 684 68.18 17.85 -5.71
N LYS A 685 67.11 17.30 -5.14
CA LYS A 685 67.22 16.28 -4.06
C LYS A 685 67.67 14.90 -4.54
N SER A 686 67.67 14.67 -5.84
CA SER A 686 68.07 13.39 -6.45
C SER A 686 69.36 13.51 -7.26
N ASP A 687 70.04 14.66 -7.21
CA ASP A 687 71.24 15.03 -7.98
C ASP A 687 71.12 14.89 -9.53
N ASN A 688 69.94 14.51 -10.03
CA ASN A 688 69.64 14.27 -11.45
C ASN A 688 69.30 15.56 -12.22
N LEU A 689 69.77 16.71 -11.74
CA LEU A 689 69.50 18.02 -12.35
C LEU A 689 70.01 18.16 -13.80
N PRO A 690 71.17 17.61 -14.21
CA PRO A 690 71.63 17.69 -15.60
C PRO A 690 70.69 17.05 -16.62
N LEU A 691 69.93 16.02 -16.22
CA LEU A 691 69.01 15.28 -17.09
C LEU A 691 67.88 16.18 -17.62
N ILE A 692 67.43 17.16 -16.82
CA ILE A 692 66.34 18.08 -17.17
C ILE A 692 66.82 19.38 -17.84
N LYS A 693 68.08 19.45 -18.29
CA LYS A 693 68.66 20.67 -18.90
C LYS A 693 67.84 21.21 -20.08
N ASN A 694 67.39 20.36 -20.99
CA ASN A 694 66.58 20.79 -22.14
C ASN A 694 65.24 21.39 -21.69
N TYR A 695 64.63 20.80 -20.66
CA TYR A 695 63.44 21.37 -20.02
C TYR A 695 63.75 22.74 -19.37
N LEU A 696 64.82 22.88 -18.59
CA LEU A 696 65.21 24.16 -17.97
C LEU A 696 65.41 25.27 -19.01
N VAL A 697 66.02 24.97 -20.16
CA VAL A 697 66.16 25.92 -21.28
C VAL A 697 64.80 26.33 -21.85
N SER A 698 63.86 25.39 -22.02
CA SER A 698 62.52 25.68 -22.57
C SER A 698 61.65 26.52 -21.63
N VAL A 699 61.75 26.31 -20.31
CA VAL A 699 60.97 27.02 -19.29
C VAL A 699 61.67 28.30 -18.81
N GLN A 700 62.89 28.57 -19.28
CA GLN A 700 63.68 29.73 -18.85
C GLN A 700 62.98 31.09 -19.07
N SER A 701 62.10 31.17 -20.07
CA SER A 701 61.26 32.32 -20.38
C SER A 701 60.29 32.75 -19.26
N VAL A 702 59.97 31.83 -18.33
CA VAL A 702 59.10 32.10 -17.17
C VAL A 702 59.83 32.95 -16.10
N ASN A 703 61.16 33.08 -16.18
CA ASN A 703 62.00 33.91 -15.30
C ASN A 703 61.73 33.68 -13.79
N ASN A 704 61.73 32.41 -13.38
CA ASN A 704 61.55 31.99 -11.98
C ASN A 704 62.92 31.80 -11.29
N LEU A 705 63.01 32.20 -10.02
CA LEU A 705 64.21 32.16 -9.18
C LEU A 705 64.85 30.77 -9.12
N SER A 706 64.05 29.72 -8.90
CA SER A 706 64.54 28.34 -8.78
C SER A 706 65.10 27.82 -10.10
N ILE A 707 64.43 28.10 -11.22
CA ILE A 707 64.86 27.75 -12.58
C ILE A 707 66.19 28.44 -12.89
N ASN A 708 66.27 29.75 -12.69
CA ASN A 708 67.48 30.51 -12.99
C ASN A 708 68.66 30.05 -12.12
N THR A 709 68.46 29.91 -10.80
CA THR A 709 69.54 29.47 -9.89
C THR A 709 70.03 28.06 -10.24
N ALA A 710 69.11 27.09 -10.40
CA ALA A 710 69.47 25.72 -10.75
C ALA A 710 70.15 25.62 -12.12
N TYR A 711 69.71 26.43 -13.10
CA TYR A 711 70.34 26.49 -14.42
C TYR A 711 71.72 27.20 -14.37
N HIS A 712 71.89 28.21 -13.51
CA HIS A 712 73.19 28.85 -13.28
C HIS A 712 74.18 27.91 -12.61
N ASP A 713 73.74 27.13 -11.62
CA ASP A 713 74.57 26.11 -10.98
C ASP A 713 75.05 25.06 -12.00
N LEU A 714 74.15 24.54 -12.86
CA LEU A 714 74.54 23.65 -13.96
C LEU A 714 75.56 24.28 -14.92
N LEU A 715 75.36 25.54 -15.31
CA LEU A 715 76.27 26.22 -16.25
C LEU A 715 77.64 26.55 -15.63
N ILE A 716 77.73 26.64 -14.30
CA ILE A 716 79.02 26.73 -13.59
C ILE A 716 79.72 25.37 -13.59
N GLU A 717 78.99 24.29 -13.29
CA GLU A 717 79.53 22.91 -13.30
C GLU A 717 79.96 22.44 -14.71
N GLU A 718 79.28 22.90 -15.76
CA GLU A 718 79.64 22.65 -17.16
C GLU A 718 80.68 23.63 -17.73
N GLU A 719 81.13 24.61 -16.94
CA GLU A 719 82.04 25.69 -17.35
C GLU A 719 81.56 26.59 -18.52
N ASP A 720 80.26 26.60 -18.85
CA ASP A 720 79.68 27.37 -19.97
C ASP A 720 79.40 28.84 -19.61
N PHE A 721 80.49 29.61 -19.51
CA PHE A 721 80.46 31.05 -19.26
C PHE A 721 79.68 31.84 -20.33
N ALA A 722 79.60 31.35 -21.56
CA ALA A 722 78.95 32.05 -22.68
C ALA A 722 77.42 31.98 -22.58
N ARG A 723 76.85 30.82 -22.23
CA ARG A 723 75.43 30.69 -21.91
C ARG A 723 75.09 31.30 -20.56
N LEU A 724 75.96 31.22 -19.55
CA LEU A 724 75.71 31.84 -18.25
C LEU A 724 75.54 33.35 -18.39
N ARG A 725 76.44 34.02 -19.15
CA ARG A 725 76.32 35.45 -19.43
C ARG A 725 75.01 35.81 -20.13
N LYS A 726 74.66 35.11 -21.22
CA LYS A 726 73.38 35.33 -21.93
C LYS A 726 72.17 35.11 -21.02
N SER A 727 72.22 34.11 -20.14
CA SER A 727 71.17 33.84 -19.16
C SER A 727 71.02 34.99 -18.16
N ILE A 728 72.13 35.50 -17.63
CA ILE A 728 72.16 36.62 -16.67
C ILE A 728 71.61 37.89 -17.32
N ASP A 729 72.02 38.18 -18.55
CA ASP A 729 71.60 39.38 -19.28
C ASP A 729 70.10 39.35 -19.60
N THR A 730 69.56 38.18 -19.98
CA THR A 730 68.15 38.00 -20.37
C THR A 730 67.21 37.93 -19.16
N ASN A 731 67.57 37.18 -18.12
CA ASN A 731 66.69 36.85 -17.00
C ASN A 731 67.21 37.48 -15.71
N SER A 732 66.42 38.38 -15.10
CA SER A 732 66.82 39.18 -13.94
C SER A 732 66.50 38.56 -12.58
N ASN A 733 65.68 37.51 -12.52
CA ASN A 733 65.16 36.96 -11.27
C ASN A 733 66.06 35.83 -10.74
N PHE A 734 67.17 36.19 -10.11
CA PHE A 734 68.10 35.30 -9.40
C PHE A 734 68.89 36.09 -8.34
N ASP A 735 69.52 35.41 -7.37
CA ASP A 735 70.35 36.09 -6.37
C ASP A 735 71.70 36.51 -6.97
N ASN A 736 71.73 37.75 -7.47
CA ASN A 736 72.90 38.39 -8.04
C ASN A 736 74.08 38.50 -7.06
N ILE A 737 73.85 38.52 -5.74
CA ILE A 737 74.90 38.66 -4.73
C ILE A 737 75.49 37.30 -4.37
N ALA A 738 74.64 36.30 -4.09
CA ALA A 738 75.10 34.95 -3.81
C ALA A 738 75.86 34.35 -5.00
N LEU A 739 75.35 34.55 -6.22
CA LEU A 739 76.02 34.11 -7.44
C LEU A 739 77.38 34.81 -7.64
N ALA A 740 77.45 36.14 -7.46
CA ALA A 740 78.69 36.88 -7.60
C ALA A 740 79.75 36.46 -6.56
N ASN A 741 79.36 36.25 -5.30
CA ASN A 741 80.25 35.76 -4.24
C ASN A 741 80.77 34.33 -4.54
N ARG A 742 79.94 33.44 -5.12
CA ARG A 742 80.36 32.09 -5.54
C ARG A 742 81.38 32.18 -6.68
N LEU A 743 81.08 32.97 -7.70
CA LEU A 743 81.93 33.17 -8.88
C LEU A 743 83.24 33.91 -8.59
N GLU A 744 83.30 34.75 -7.55
CA GLU A 744 84.52 35.43 -7.09
C GLU A 744 85.64 34.44 -6.70
N SER A 745 85.26 33.29 -6.13
CA SER A 745 86.18 32.22 -5.70
C SER A 745 86.60 31.22 -6.79
N HIS A 746 86.07 31.37 -8.01
CA HIS A 746 86.25 30.38 -9.08
C HIS A 746 87.64 30.49 -9.75
N GLU A 747 88.24 29.37 -10.16
CA GLU A 747 89.61 29.37 -10.73
C GLU A 747 89.70 30.05 -12.11
N LEU A 748 88.67 29.89 -12.95
CA LEU A 748 88.60 30.51 -14.28
C LEU A 748 88.32 32.02 -14.25
N LEU A 749 89.12 32.78 -15.00
CA LEU A 749 89.03 34.24 -15.11
C LEU A 749 87.71 34.71 -15.75
N GLU A 750 87.12 33.93 -16.65
CA GLU A 750 85.83 34.24 -17.30
C GLU A 750 84.69 34.31 -16.26
N PHE A 751 84.67 33.41 -15.28
CA PHE A 751 83.66 33.42 -14.22
C PHE A 751 83.88 34.57 -13.23
N ARG A 752 85.13 34.89 -12.88
CA ARG A 752 85.45 36.08 -12.06
C ARG A 752 85.11 37.39 -12.79
N ARG A 753 85.25 37.45 -14.12
CA ARG A 753 84.73 38.56 -14.95
C ARG A 753 83.20 38.65 -14.91
N ILE A 754 82.49 37.53 -14.91
CA ILE A 754 81.02 37.52 -14.72
C ILE A 754 80.66 37.99 -13.31
N ALA A 755 81.40 37.60 -12.27
CA ALA A 755 81.22 38.12 -10.90
C ALA A 755 81.40 39.65 -10.85
N ALA A 756 82.47 40.18 -11.45
CA ALA A 756 82.69 41.62 -11.58
C ALA A 756 81.52 42.31 -12.32
N HIS A 757 81.02 41.70 -13.41
CA HIS A 757 79.85 42.21 -14.15
C HIS A 757 78.56 42.21 -13.32
N LEU A 758 78.32 41.19 -12.48
CA LEU A 758 77.20 41.13 -11.55
C LEU A 758 77.30 42.19 -10.44
N PHE A 759 78.48 42.37 -9.84
CA PHE A 759 78.72 43.43 -8.86
C PHE A 759 78.55 44.84 -9.47
N LYS A 760 79.02 45.04 -10.71
CA LYS A 760 78.82 46.24 -11.53
C LYS A 760 77.32 46.52 -11.74
N ARG A 761 76.55 45.54 -12.20
CA ARG A 761 75.08 45.65 -12.39
C ARG A 761 74.35 45.99 -11.09
N ASN A 762 74.82 45.46 -9.96
CA ASN A 762 74.25 45.71 -8.63
C ASN A 762 74.85 46.95 -7.92
N LYS A 763 75.53 47.85 -8.66
CA LYS A 763 76.11 49.12 -8.17
C LYS A 763 77.12 48.98 -7.03
N LYS A 764 77.72 47.80 -6.83
CA LYS A 764 78.76 47.56 -5.81
C LYS A 764 80.16 47.83 -6.36
N TRP A 765 80.39 49.08 -6.77
CA TRP A 765 81.58 49.53 -7.50
C TRP A 765 82.91 49.14 -6.81
N ARG A 766 83.02 49.33 -5.49
CA ARG A 766 84.25 49.00 -4.74
C ARG A 766 84.59 47.50 -4.74
N GLN A 767 83.59 46.61 -4.65
CA GLN A 767 83.81 45.16 -4.68
C GLN A 767 84.21 44.72 -6.10
N SER A 768 83.46 45.18 -7.11
CA SER A 768 83.82 44.95 -8.52
C SER A 768 85.24 45.44 -8.86
N MET A 769 85.62 46.63 -8.38
CA MET A 769 86.95 47.19 -8.60
C MET A 769 88.04 46.42 -7.86
N THR A 770 87.78 45.97 -6.62
CA THR A 770 88.74 45.15 -5.85
C THR A 770 89.02 43.83 -6.56
N LEU A 771 87.98 43.17 -7.09
CA LEU A 771 88.12 41.96 -7.90
C LEU A 771 88.92 42.22 -9.17
N SER A 772 88.58 43.25 -9.95
CA SER A 772 89.34 43.64 -11.15
C SER A 772 90.79 44.06 -10.86
N LYS A 773 91.07 44.65 -9.68
CA LYS A 773 92.44 44.96 -9.20
C LYS A 773 93.23 43.68 -8.91
N GLN A 774 92.62 42.68 -8.25
CA GLN A 774 93.23 41.36 -8.00
C GLN A 774 93.52 40.60 -9.31
N ASP A 775 92.59 40.62 -10.24
CA ASP A 775 92.70 39.96 -11.56
C ASP A 775 93.60 40.69 -12.56
N ARG A 776 94.17 41.84 -12.18
CA ARG A 776 94.97 42.73 -13.05
C ARG A 776 94.22 43.14 -14.34
N LEU A 777 92.88 43.12 -14.30
CA LEU A 777 92.03 43.42 -15.44
C LEU A 777 91.74 44.92 -15.51
N TYR A 778 92.80 45.67 -15.84
CA TYR A 778 92.82 47.12 -15.71
C TYR A 778 91.81 47.84 -16.62
N LYS A 779 91.46 47.27 -17.78
CA LYS A 779 90.44 47.84 -18.67
C LYS A 779 89.05 47.84 -18.02
N ASP A 780 88.58 46.68 -17.54
CA ASP A 780 87.29 46.55 -16.87
C ASP A 780 87.25 47.35 -15.55
N ALA A 781 88.40 47.51 -14.87
CA ALA A 781 88.55 48.41 -13.72
C ALA A 781 88.36 49.90 -14.10
N MET A 782 88.84 50.34 -15.27
CA MET A 782 88.62 51.70 -15.77
C MET A 782 87.18 51.94 -16.23
N GLU A 783 86.58 50.97 -16.94
CA GLU A 783 85.18 51.06 -17.36
C GLU A 783 84.20 51.06 -16.16
N THR A 784 84.47 50.24 -15.13
CA THR A 784 83.67 50.27 -13.88
C THR A 784 83.83 51.58 -13.11
N ALA A 785 85.02 52.18 -13.09
CA ALA A 785 85.21 53.50 -12.48
C ALA A 785 84.49 54.61 -13.26
N ALA A 786 84.57 54.64 -14.60
CA ALA A 786 83.86 55.61 -15.42
C ALA A 786 82.33 55.50 -15.28
N GLU A 787 81.78 54.29 -15.26
CA GLU A 787 80.34 54.08 -15.06
C GLU A 787 79.86 54.38 -13.63
N SER A 788 80.73 54.29 -12.63
CA SER A 788 80.37 54.60 -11.23
C SER A 788 79.95 56.05 -11.01
N ARG A 789 80.49 56.97 -11.83
CA ARG A 789 80.39 58.43 -11.70
C ARG A 789 80.81 58.99 -10.33
N ASP A 790 81.56 58.23 -9.53
CA ASP A 790 82.06 58.66 -8.23
C ASP A 790 83.52 59.11 -8.35
N THR A 791 83.76 60.39 -8.10
CA THR A 791 85.11 60.99 -8.13
C THR A 791 86.07 60.30 -7.15
N SER A 792 85.58 59.79 -6.02
CA SER A 792 86.42 59.12 -5.02
C SER A 792 86.91 57.75 -5.48
N VAL A 793 86.08 57.00 -6.22
CA VAL A 793 86.44 55.70 -6.78
C VAL A 793 87.44 55.86 -7.94
N ALA A 794 87.25 56.89 -8.77
CA ALA A 794 88.20 57.23 -9.83
C ALA A 794 89.57 57.67 -9.26
N GLU A 795 89.58 58.48 -8.20
CA GLU A 795 90.82 58.90 -7.51
C GLU A 795 91.52 57.72 -6.80
N GLU A 796 90.79 56.78 -6.18
CA GLU A 796 91.36 55.58 -5.56
C GLU A 796 91.95 54.61 -6.60
N LEU A 797 91.31 54.47 -7.77
CA LEU A 797 91.83 53.72 -8.91
C LEU A 797 93.13 54.36 -9.44
N LEU A 798 93.12 55.67 -9.62
CA LEU A 798 94.23 56.44 -10.17
C LEU A 798 95.44 56.45 -9.22
N GLN A 799 95.22 56.56 -7.91
CA GLN A 799 96.28 56.40 -6.90
C GLN A 799 96.87 54.98 -6.91
N TYR A 800 96.03 53.94 -7.02
CA TYR A 800 96.51 52.56 -7.16
C TYR A 800 97.41 52.35 -8.39
N PHE A 801 97.10 52.97 -9.54
CA PHE A 801 97.94 52.88 -10.73
C PHE A 801 99.29 53.59 -10.59
N VAL A 802 99.32 54.71 -9.86
CA VAL A 802 100.55 55.44 -9.53
C VAL A 802 101.43 54.63 -8.57
N GLU A 803 100.85 54.05 -7.52
CA GLU A 803 101.55 53.20 -6.55
C GLU A 803 102.04 51.88 -7.18
N SER A 804 101.28 51.32 -8.13
CA SER A 804 101.66 50.11 -8.88
C SER A 804 102.68 50.38 -10.01
N GLY A 805 103.02 51.63 -10.30
CA GLY A 805 104.00 52.01 -11.32
C GLY A 805 103.58 51.84 -12.78
N HIS A 806 102.31 51.52 -13.07
CA HIS A 806 101.82 51.28 -14.44
C HIS A 806 101.46 52.59 -15.17
N LYS A 807 102.49 53.27 -15.70
CA LYS A 807 102.41 54.61 -16.33
C LYS A 807 101.41 54.71 -17.50
N GLU A 808 101.28 53.65 -18.29
CA GLU A 808 100.33 53.59 -19.43
C GLU A 808 98.87 53.51 -18.96
N CYS A 809 98.62 52.75 -17.89
CA CYS A 809 97.28 52.65 -17.30
C CYS A 809 96.86 53.96 -16.63
N PHE A 810 97.79 54.70 -16.03
CA PHE A 810 97.54 56.06 -15.53
C PHE A 810 97.06 57.01 -16.63
N ALA A 811 97.73 57.02 -17.79
CA ALA A 811 97.28 57.82 -18.94
C ALA A 811 95.90 57.37 -19.46
N ALA A 812 95.66 56.06 -19.56
CA ALA A 812 94.36 55.51 -19.98
C ALA A 812 93.23 55.87 -19.00
N CYS A 813 93.47 55.86 -17.69
CA CYS A 813 92.53 56.35 -16.68
C CYS A 813 92.14 57.82 -16.88
N LEU A 814 93.12 58.69 -17.16
CA LEU A 814 92.87 60.11 -17.40
C LEU A 814 92.01 60.37 -18.64
N TYR A 815 92.09 59.50 -19.65
CA TYR A 815 91.20 59.55 -20.81
C TYR A 815 89.81 58.95 -20.55
N ILE A 816 89.73 57.78 -19.92
CA ILE A 816 88.45 57.06 -19.71
C ILE A 816 87.60 57.70 -18.61
N CYS A 817 88.23 58.29 -17.58
CA CYS A 817 87.55 58.98 -16.49
C CYS A 817 87.66 60.51 -16.59
N TYR A 818 87.83 61.08 -17.80
CA TYR A 818 88.10 62.50 -18.04
C TYR A 818 87.16 63.46 -17.27
N ASP A 819 85.85 63.17 -17.27
CA ASP A 819 84.83 64.01 -16.62
C ASP A 819 84.83 63.92 -15.07
N LEU A 820 85.53 62.94 -14.49
CA LEU A 820 85.43 62.57 -13.07
C LEU A 820 86.66 62.92 -12.24
N VAL A 821 87.82 63.11 -12.87
CA VAL A 821 89.09 63.30 -12.16
C VAL A 821 89.39 64.79 -11.98
N ARG A 822 89.70 65.21 -10.74
CA ARG A 822 90.02 66.61 -10.45
C ARG A 822 91.42 66.99 -10.98
N PRO A 823 91.57 68.03 -11.83
CA PRO A 823 92.87 68.46 -12.37
C PRO A 823 93.92 68.70 -11.28
N ASP A 824 93.52 69.30 -10.16
CA ASP A 824 94.38 69.60 -9.00
C ASP A 824 95.09 68.34 -8.47
N ARG A 825 94.34 67.23 -8.36
CA ARG A 825 94.84 65.94 -7.86
C ARG A 825 95.70 65.23 -8.88
N VAL A 826 95.38 65.36 -10.19
CA VAL A 826 96.24 64.87 -11.29
C VAL A 826 97.57 65.60 -11.29
N MET A 827 97.58 66.93 -11.15
CA MET A 827 98.80 67.72 -11.07
C MET A 827 99.64 67.36 -9.85
N GLU A 828 99.02 67.19 -8.66
CA GLU A 828 99.72 66.77 -7.44
C GLU A 828 100.42 65.40 -7.62
N LEU A 829 99.71 64.41 -8.15
CA LEU A 829 100.21 63.05 -8.33
C LEU A 829 101.23 62.96 -9.49
N ALA A 830 100.98 63.62 -10.62
CA ALA A 830 101.89 63.64 -11.75
C ALA A 830 103.22 64.34 -11.42
N TRP A 831 103.18 65.40 -10.60
CA TRP A 831 104.38 66.08 -10.12
C TRP A 831 105.16 65.23 -9.11
N ARG A 832 104.50 64.70 -8.07
CA ARG A 832 105.16 63.90 -7.03
C ARG A 832 105.81 62.62 -7.54
N HIS A 833 105.22 61.97 -8.56
CA HIS A 833 105.66 60.67 -9.06
C HIS A 833 106.39 60.72 -10.42
N GLN A 834 106.75 61.91 -10.91
CA GLN A 834 107.45 62.10 -12.20
C GLN A 834 106.68 61.49 -13.39
N LEU A 835 105.37 61.75 -13.47
CA LEU A 835 104.46 61.31 -14.53
C LEU A 835 103.91 62.48 -15.37
N THR A 836 104.58 63.64 -15.32
CA THR A 836 104.18 64.87 -16.04
C THR A 836 103.90 64.60 -17.51
N ASP A 837 104.79 63.89 -18.20
CA ASP A 837 104.73 63.69 -19.65
C ASP A 837 103.50 62.87 -20.08
N PHE A 838 103.03 61.97 -19.20
CA PHE A 838 101.82 61.18 -19.40
C PHE A 838 100.53 61.93 -19.03
N ALA A 839 100.61 62.94 -18.16
CA ALA A 839 99.50 63.82 -17.80
C ALA A 839 99.35 65.03 -18.74
N MET A 840 100.41 65.41 -19.47
CA MET A 840 100.39 66.59 -20.36
C MET A 840 99.26 66.57 -21.40
N PRO A 841 98.91 65.47 -22.09
CA PRO A 841 97.79 65.46 -23.04
C PRO A 841 96.44 65.79 -22.40
N TYR A 842 96.19 65.28 -21.18
CA TYR A 842 95.01 65.62 -20.38
C TYR A 842 94.99 67.12 -20.02
N MET A 843 96.13 67.64 -19.55
CA MET A 843 96.27 69.06 -19.21
C MET A 843 96.12 70.00 -20.41
N VAL A 844 96.59 69.61 -21.60
CA VAL A 844 96.42 70.37 -22.85
C VAL A 844 94.96 70.40 -23.28
N GLN A 845 94.24 69.27 -23.21
CA GLN A 845 92.82 69.25 -23.53
C GLN A 845 91.99 70.04 -22.50
N PHE A 846 92.28 69.90 -21.20
CA PHE A 846 91.59 70.66 -20.16
C PHE A 846 91.84 72.17 -20.26
N THR A 847 93.09 72.60 -20.50
CA THR A 847 93.40 74.03 -20.70
C THR A 847 92.80 74.58 -21.99
N ARG A 848 92.78 73.80 -23.08
CA ARG A 848 92.05 74.18 -24.30
C ARG A 848 90.55 74.33 -24.05
N GLU A 849 89.91 73.39 -23.38
CA GLU A 849 88.49 73.49 -23.05
C GLU A 849 88.19 74.63 -22.08
N TYR A 850 89.12 74.94 -21.16
CA TYR A 850 89.01 76.09 -20.29
C TYR A 850 89.09 77.40 -21.09
N VAL A 851 90.05 77.52 -22.02
CA VAL A 851 90.14 78.66 -22.95
C VAL A 851 88.90 78.74 -23.85
N ASP A 852 88.48 77.66 -24.51
CA ASP A 852 87.27 77.63 -25.35
C ASP A 852 86.00 77.98 -24.55
N LYS A 853 85.94 77.68 -23.25
CA LYS A 853 84.84 78.09 -22.34
C LYS A 853 84.97 79.56 -21.95
N VAL A 854 86.16 80.06 -21.65
CA VAL A 854 86.43 81.48 -21.35
C VAL A 854 86.13 82.35 -22.58
N ASP A 855 86.64 82.01 -23.76
CA ASP A 855 86.33 82.66 -25.05
C ASP A 855 84.83 82.72 -25.35
N LYS A 856 84.08 81.65 -25.03
CA LYS A 856 82.62 81.61 -25.19
C LYS A 856 81.92 82.49 -24.17
N LEU A 857 82.41 82.55 -22.93
CA LEU A 857 81.88 83.44 -21.90
C LEU A 857 82.20 84.91 -22.20
N GLU A 858 83.40 85.20 -22.72
CA GLU A 858 83.83 86.52 -23.17
C GLU A 858 82.98 86.97 -24.36
N LYS A 859 82.84 86.16 -25.42
CA LYS A 859 81.94 86.44 -26.55
C LYS A 859 80.48 86.58 -26.12
N ALA A 860 79.99 85.74 -25.20
CA ALA A 860 78.64 85.89 -24.66
C ALA A 860 78.48 87.18 -23.84
N HIS A 861 79.53 87.64 -23.15
CA HIS A 861 79.57 88.89 -22.41
C HIS A 861 79.65 90.10 -23.35
N GLU A 862 80.45 90.03 -24.41
CA GLU A 862 80.51 91.01 -25.51
C GLU A 862 79.18 91.09 -26.25
N GLU A 863 78.55 89.96 -26.60
CA GLU A 863 77.22 89.95 -27.22
C GLU A 863 76.14 90.51 -26.28
N ARG A 864 76.24 90.25 -24.97
CA ARG A 864 75.29 90.76 -23.98
C ARG A 864 75.46 92.26 -23.79
N THR A 865 76.68 92.75 -23.67
CA THR A 865 76.98 94.20 -23.62
C THR A 865 76.71 94.91 -24.95
N ALA A 866 76.85 94.23 -26.10
CA ALA A 866 76.44 94.71 -27.42
C ALA A 866 74.91 94.74 -27.61
N LYS A 867 74.17 93.81 -26.98
CA LYS A 867 72.69 93.84 -26.94
C LYS A 867 72.21 94.96 -26.01
N GLU A 868 72.74 95.05 -24.80
CA GLU A 868 72.40 96.11 -23.82
C GLU A 868 72.74 97.52 -24.34
N SER A 869 73.81 97.68 -25.13
CA SER A 869 74.15 98.97 -25.77
C SER A 869 73.30 99.27 -27.01
N LYS A 870 72.87 98.26 -27.78
CA LYS A 870 71.89 98.45 -28.88
C LYS A 870 70.50 98.79 -28.36
N GLU A 871 70.00 98.10 -27.34
CA GLU A 871 68.72 98.40 -26.68
C GLU A 871 68.70 99.83 -26.11
N ARG A 872 69.82 100.28 -25.51
CA ARG A 872 70.00 101.68 -25.06
C ARG A 872 70.05 102.72 -26.19
N SER A 873 70.20 102.32 -27.45
CA SER A 873 70.28 103.24 -28.60
C SER A 873 68.97 103.39 -29.38
N SER A 874 67.98 102.51 -29.14
CA SER A 874 66.70 102.48 -29.87
C SER A 874 65.50 103.08 -29.11
N GLU A 875 65.68 103.54 -27.87
CA GLU A 875 64.63 104.24 -27.10
C GLU A 875 64.90 105.75 -26.99
N THR A 876 64.44 106.51 -27.99
CA THR A 876 64.10 107.93 -27.80
C THR A 876 62.72 108.24 -28.42
N PRO A 877 61.89 109.12 -27.81
CA PRO A 877 60.45 109.06 -28.02
C PRO A 877 59.97 109.99 -29.15
N ILE A 878 59.17 109.46 -30.09
CA ILE A 878 58.50 110.26 -31.13
C ILE A 878 57.20 110.83 -30.56
N LEU A 879 57.05 112.16 -30.60
CA LEU A 879 55.93 112.89 -30.00
C LEU A 879 55.03 113.56 -31.06
N GLY A 880 53.82 113.03 -31.25
CA GLY A 880 52.66 113.74 -31.83
C GLY A 880 52.42 113.60 -33.35
N PRO A 881 51.23 114.01 -33.82
CA PRO A 881 49.95 113.50 -33.33
C PRO A 881 48.91 113.17 -34.44
N GLY A 882 48.14 112.09 -34.26
CA GLY A 882 46.81 111.92 -34.86
C GLY A 882 46.58 110.67 -35.72
N GLY A 883 45.46 109.99 -35.49
CA GLY A 883 44.84 109.09 -36.48
C GLY A 883 44.83 107.59 -36.16
N LEU A 884 43.72 107.12 -35.57
CA LEU A 884 43.10 105.80 -35.78
C LEU A 884 43.88 104.50 -35.45
N GLY A 885 43.38 103.76 -34.46
CA GLY A 885 43.11 102.32 -34.70
C GLY A 885 43.97 101.24 -34.06
N ASN A 886 44.30 101.32 -32.76
CA ASN A 886 43.77 100.35 -31.78
C ASN A 886 44.32 100.57 -30.36
N THR A 887 43.40 100.68 -29.41
CA THR A 887 43.62 100.54 -27.96
C THR A 887 44.25 99.18 -27.63
N MET A 888 45.28 99.09 -26.77
CA MET A 888 45.27 99.33 -25.31
C MET A 888 44.33 98.35 -24.56
N MET A 889 44.64 97.74 -23.40
CA MET A 889 45.84 97.69 -22.54
C MET A 889 45.71 96.48 -21.58
N ILE A 890 46.85 96.03 -21.02
CA ILE A 890 47.11 95.52 -19.65
C ILE A 890 45.89 95.05 -18.81
N THR A 891 45.91 93.81 -18.29
CA THR A 891 45.95 93.49 -16.84
C THR A 891 45.93 91.97 -16.54
N ALA A 892 46.38 91.63 -15.33
CA ALA A 892 46.58 90.28 -14.81
C ALA A 892 45.30 89.50 -14.45
N GLY A 893 45.36 88.16 -14.59
CA GLY A 893 44.57 87.21 -13.80
C GLY A 893 43.11 86.95 -14.26
N PRO A 894 42.33 86.15 -13.49
CA PRO A 894 42.36 84.69 -13.62
C PRO A 894 40.96 84.01 -13.75
N GLY A 895 40.91 82.76 -14.23
CA GLY A 895 39.87 81.78 -13.84
C GLY A 895 38.79 81.32 -14.85
N MET A 896 38.70 79.99 -15.03
CA MET A 896 37.51 79.08 -15.15
C MET A 896 36.20 79.44 -15.94
N ILE A 897 35.84 78.57 -16.93
CA ILE A 897 34.56 77.78 -17.14
C ILE A 897 33.18 78.53 -17.26
N PRO A 898 32.09 78.03 -17.95
CA PRO A 898 31.86 77.02 -19.01
C PRO A 898 31.45 77.74 -20.34
N PRO A 899 30.22 77.69 -20.98
CA PRO A 899 29.11 76.69 -21.13
C PRO A 899 29.47 75.49 -22.05
N GLN A 900 28.65 74.51 -22.47
CA GLN A 900 27.22 74.10 -22.38
C GLN A 900 26.14 74.74 -23.30
N GLN A 901 25.70 73.99 -24.35
CA GLN A 901 24.31 73.82 -24.87
C GLN A 901 24.36 72.81 -26.06
N THR A 902 23.79 71.59 -26.02
CA THR A 902 22.38 71.10 -26.06
C THR A 902 21.69 71.09 -27.43
N GLY A 903 21.09 69.95 -27.79
CA GLY A 903 20.15 69.80 -28.93
C GLY A 903 20.25 68.42 -29.62
N MET A 904 19.73 67.31 -29.05
CA MET A 904 18.35 66.76 -29.24
C MET A 904 17.99 66.40 -30.71
N ASN A 905 17.32 65.27 -31.04
CA ASN A 905 16.76 64.16 -30.23
C ASN A 905 16.39 62.94 -31.14
N MET A 906 15.88 61.86 -30.52
CA MET A 906 15.16 60.69 -31.08
C MET A 906 15.99 59.59 -31.78
N GLY A 907 15.85 58.29 -31.45
CA GLY A 907 15.10 57.69 -30.33
C GLY A 907 14.84 56.18 -30.47
N TYR A 908 14.78 55.48 -29.32
CA TYR A 908 14.28 54.10 -29.07
C TYR A 908 15.03 52.91 -29.69
N GLY A 909 15.22 51.77 -29.00
CA GLY A 909 14.94 51.36 -27.61
C GLY A 909 16.07 50.47 -27.06
N GLN A 910 16.36 50.43 -25.74
CA GLN A 910 15.68 49.61 -24.70
C GLN A 910 15.47 48.13 -25.09
N ASN A 911 15.74 47.12 -24.25
CA ASN A 911 16.32 47.05 -22.89
C ASN A 911 16.82 45.58 -22.73
N ASN A 912 18.06 45.31 -22.30
CA ASN A 912 18.55 45.23 -20.91
C ASN A 912 18.41 43.83 -20.26
N PHE A 913 19.28 43.56 -19.27
CA PHE A 913 19.56 42.31 -18.55
C PHE A 913 20.36 41.25 -19.33
N GLY A 914 21.43 40.66 -18.81
CA GLY A 914 22.17 41.02 -17.58
C GLY A 914 22.83 39.82 -16.91
N PHE A 915 24.15 39.87 -16.78
CA PHE A 915 24.97 39.29 -15.70
C PHE A 915 26.21 40.18 -15.54
#